data_AF-A0A954HL08-F1
#
_entry.id   AF-A0A954HL08-F1
#
_cell.length_a   1.000
_cell.length_b   1.000
_cell.length_c   1.000
_cell.angle_alpha   90.00
_cell.angle_beta   90.00
_cell.angle_gamma   90.00
#
_symmetry.space_group_name_H-M   'P 1'
#
loop_
_entity.id
_entity.type
_entity.pdbx_description
1 polymer ?
#
loop_
_entity_poly.entity_id
_entity_poly.type
_entity_poly.pdbx_seq_one_letter_code
_entity_poly.pdbx_strand_id
1 'polypeptide(L)'
;NSTSGDIVIQEADDIVLNSISNVSGDVILTSQNGSMTDGNGAAVNITAINANLTALNGSIGGTSADVFKGIFDPIEVLLTGNLTATAAGAVAVDGTISGASNITATTGVIQTSGGLDVSAGTFSTRNLGLLVGGTLTLPGTLSVIGDLRIEAGDVTAADGSIDLTAGRLLFKSGAAESVGVAGTADVLAGNALAGQNQVTLTNAAIAATVQAGDRILLTDNDSAGEILTVASVSGTTLTLSGTLTDDFTTAQNASVTIIPRFDGESTGVGNDLTVNAVGDIEVLDLDCDVSTVNLSLNHGLIAAADGGVSVNANNGTVLISSRVSASDSGSVNIIADAGNRRSVIGIDVDSVVTTESGSLILNGTGGDVDSDNDGVRIRSGRTVSTSSGPISVTGFGGGDGAGASNQGVVVQGTVSSAGAAAGPIDINGTGGNGTGGLNRGVWISGAAINSVEGDILISGSGGLGIGSNNSVGVAIGNSSVVESTGTGTNAARITVLGGGGSGAAGMTGIVVSGQGLITSIDGDILLSGNGGTGTAASAVGILMDTDAVIRSTGTGVDSASVTLDGTGGSGTSSVNGIQLQDSGAGGGTTIESVVGDIALIGTAGVGSGIGITMGGVGNVRDISHGTAAITVDGTGGSSTDAQIGVQMTANSVVSSVDGDIVVNGTAGQGSGANNIGIEMRNGSAFLSLGTADIILSGMGSQFGTTLNHGIEVESGAAIRSTGNVRLESTGSAGDILIDSDISTLGVSATLTADSNSGAVNEIDITDASGFTIGDTILLTDNDSSFEEFTVTAVSGNTLTLSSAPSDVFEVTQQASVHRLGGSAHVTVDSTDDIVLSELIFTDTGTVSLLAANNTADSISGIQMPGGGTISTNDGNIRLAADNEGDIMLGRISAGTADVNLVAEGSILDNIDSNLSVAASGGSNTLTVNDGSGFAVGDIVTIDDADSATESHVITGVAGNTLTLATSLTDNFTSGSAVTVFNIQANALRMWADAVLNPAGTQNTGSAGDGNGTIGTPDALSSPDSNANAIDTVVSSLAAQSAGGIYIREADGLVIDQTGNITVQQVVSGTVVDVITDNTLSDLTTTA
;
A
#
# COMPACT_ATOMS: atom_id res chain seq x y z
N ASN A 1 109.43 30.64 -13.85
CA ASN A 1 109.11 30.89 -15.27
C ASN A 1 110.30 30.53 -16.14
N SER A 2 110.07 29.75 -17.19
CA SER A 2 111.08 29.44 -18.22
C SER A 2 110.52 29.85 -19.59
N THR A 3 111.37 30.34 -20.49
CA THR A 3 110.99 30.68 -21.86
C THR A 3 111.34 29.57 -22.86
N SER A 4 112.10 28.55 -22.43
CA SER A 4 112.47 27.37 -23.21
C SER A 4 112.93 26.22 -22.30
N GLY A 5 112.45 24.99 -22.54
CA GLY A 5 112.81 23.79 -21.77
C GLY A 5 111.97 23.59 -20.51
N ASP A 6 112.07 22.41 -19.89
CA ASP A 6 111.20 22.00 -18.78
C ASP A 6 111.58 22.66 -17.45
N ILE A 7 110.58 22.88 -16.59
CA ILE A 7 110.79 23.26 -15.18
C ILE A 7 110.69 22.00 -14.34
N VAL A 8 111.77 21.66 -13.63
CA VAL A 8 111.81 20.54 -12.69
C VAL A 8 112.10 21.07 -11.30
N ILE A 9 111.16 20.86 -10.37
CA ILE A 9 111.32 21.21 -8.95
C ILE A 9 111.16 19.93 -8.13
N GLN A 10 112.13 19.64 -7.28
CA GLN A 10 112.08 18.54 -6.32
C GLN A 10 112.35 19.09 -4.94
N GLU A 11 111.37 18.96 -4.04
CA GLU A 11 111.46 19.37 -2.65
C GLU A 11 111.31 18.17 -1.72
N ALA A 12 112.03 18.23 -0.60
CA ALA A 12 111.97 17.17 0.40
C ALA A 12 110.69 17.27 1.26
N ASP A 13 110.05 18.43 1.29
CA ASP A 13 108.91 18.82 2.13
C ASP A 13 107.78 19.41 1.27
N ASP A 14 106.84 20.14 1.86
CA ASP A 14 105.71 20.78 1.17
C ASP A 14 106.13 21.76 0.05
N ILE A 15 105.33 21.83 -1.01
CA ILE A 15 105.43 22.84 -2.06
C ILE A 15 104.18 23.73 -2.01
N VAL A 16 104.37 25.02 -1.72
CA VAL A 16 103.29 26.01 -1.83
C VAL A 16 103.40 26.69 -3.20
N LEU A 17 102.36 26.60 -4.01
CA LEU A 17 102.34 27.09 -5.38
C LEU A 17 101.67 28.46 -5.47
N ASN A 18 102.41 29.45 -5.98
CA ASN A 18 101.83 30.75 -6.33
C ASN A 18 101.67 30.91 -7.84
N SER A 19 102.76 30.81 -8.61
CA SER A 19 102.66 30.87 -10.08
C SER A 19 103.92 30.31 -10.74
N ILE A 20 103.73 29.34 -11.62
CA ILE A 20 104.75 28.73 -12.49
C ILE A 20 104.23 28.80 -13.92
N SER A 21 104.88 29.60 -14.77
CA SER A 21 104.58 29.67 -16.20
C SER A 21 105.73 29.11 -17.03
N ASN A 22 105.45 28.07 -17.82
CA ASN A 22 106.33 27.44 -18.80
C ASN A 22 105.55 27.08 -20.08
N VAL A 23 105.03 28.09 -20.78
CA VAL A 23 104.16 27.90 -21.97
C VAL A 23 104.78 27.09 -23.11
N SER A 24 106.11 26.90 -23.13
CA SER A 24 106.85 26.20 -24.18
C SER A 24 107.47 24.86 -23.72
N GLY A 25 107.22 24.40 -22.50
CA GLY A 25 107.76 23.15 -21.96
C GLY A 25 106.93 22.57 -20.81
N ASP A 26 107.42 21.50 -20.21
CA ASP A 26 106.70 20.79 -19.14
C ASP A 26 107.00 21.38 -17.76
N VAL A 27 106.10 21.14 -16.81
CA VAL A 27 106.29 21.43 -15.38
C VAL A 27 106.25 20.12 -14.62
N ILE A 28 107.39 19.75 -14.02
CA ILE A 28 107.57 18.52 -13.25
C ILE A 28 107.85 18.92 -11.80
N LEU A 29 106.90 18.65 -10.91
CA LEU A 29 107.00 18.95 -9.49
C LEU A 29 107.00 17.66 -8.69
N THR A 30 107.91 17.55 -7.72
CA THR A 30 107.95 16.41 -6.80
C THR A 30 108.14 16.89 -5.38
N SER A 31 107.18 16.60 -4.50
CA SER A 31 107.33 16.68 -3.06
C SER A 31 107.54 15.26 -2.51
N GLN A 32 108.69 15.02 -1.87
CA GLN A 32 109.05 13.68 -1.39
C GLN A 32 108.33 13.29 -0.10
N ASN A 33 108.20 14.19 0.87
CA ASN A 33 107.53 13.92 2.15
C ASN A 33 106.44 14.93 2.53
N GLY A 34 106.02 15.79 1.60
CA GLY A 34 105.02 16.82 1.83
C GLY A 34 103.88 16.82 0.79
N SER A 35 103.00 17.82 0.91
CA SER A 35 101.88 18.11 0.04
C SER A 35 102.19 19.25 -0.93
N MET A 36 101.43 19.35 -2.01
CA MET A 36 101.39 20.55 -2.86
C MET A 36 100.10 21.33 -2.53
N THR A 37 100.23 22.57 -2.09
CA THR A 37 99.09 23.42 -1.70
C THR A 37 99.05 24.68 -2.54
N ASP A 38 97.85 25.17 -2.83
CA ASP A 38 97.65 26.48 -3.43
C ASP A 38 98.07 27.58 -2.44
N GLY A 39 98.81 28.57 -2.95
CA GLY A 39 99.32 29.72 -2.20
C GLY A 39 98.72 31.05 -2.63
N ASN A 40 97.90 31.10 -3.70
CA ASN A 40 97.39 32.34 -4.28
C ASN A 40 95.88 32.32 -4.58
N GLY A 41 95.13 31.36 -4.06
CA GLY A 41 93.68 31.24 -4.27
C GLY A 41 93.39 30.85 -5.72
N ALA A 42 92.21 31.26 -6.20
CA ALA A 42 91.69 30.94 -7.55
C ALA A 42 92.51 31.43 -8.77
N ALA A 43 93.75 31.90 -8.61
CA ALA A 43 94.61 32.34 -9.69
C ALA A 43 95.54 31.20 -10.15
N VAL A 44 95.65 30.99 -11.47
CA VAL A 44 96.42 29.89 -12.09
C VAL A 44 97.81 29.68 -11.46
N ASN A 45 97.98 28.57 -10.76
CA ASN A 45 99.25 28.14 -10.19
C ASN A 45 100.23 27.67 -11.29
N ILE A 46 99.76 26.91 -12.28
CA ILE A 46 100.62 26.28 -13.30
C ILE A 46 100.10 26.57 -14.72
N THR A 47 100.96 27.12 -15.57
CA THR A 47 100.72 27.20 -17.02
C THR A 47 101.83 26.46 -17.75
N ALA A 48 101.54 25.38 -18.49
CA ALA A 48 102.56 24.53 -19.12
C ALA A 48 102.04 23.79 -20.36
N ILE A 49 102.92 23.04 -21.04
CA ILE A 49 102.50 22.00 -21.98
C ILE A 49 101.94 20.83 -21.18
N ASN A 50 102.78 20.05 -20.48
CA ASN A 50 102.33 19.03 -19.53
C ASN A 50 102.62 19.44 -18.09
N ALA A 51 101.80 18.97 -17.15
CA ALA A 51 102.12 19.03 -15.71
C ALA A 51 102.24 17.61 -15.14
N ASN A 52 103.40 17.32 -14.53
CA ASN A 52 103.65 16.08 -13.80
C ASN A 52 103.88 16.40 -12.32
N LEU A 53 102.86 16.15 -11.50
CA LEU A 53 102.81 16.52 -10.09
C LEU A 53 102.88 15.25 -9.24
N THR A 54 103.89 15.12 -8.38
CA THR A 54 104.06 13.96 -7.50
C THR A 54 104.22 14.38 -6.04
N ALA A 55 103.28 13.99 -5.17
CA ALA A 55 103.36 14.15 -3.71
C ALA A 55 103.40 12.77 -3.04
N LEU A 56 104.60 12.20 -2.87
CA LEU A 56 104.77 10.78 -2.53
C LEU A 56 104.11 10.36 -1.21
N ASN A 57 104.12 11.24 -0.19
CA ASN A 57 103.54 10.99 1.13
C ASN A 57 102.48 12.04 1.55
N GLY A 58 102.06 12.91 0.64
CA GLY A 58 101.13 14.02 0.89
C GLY A 58 99.94 14.05 -0.06
N SER A 59 99.29 15.21 -0.16
CA SER A 59 98.18 15.47 -1.09
C SER A 59 98.53 16.60 -2.07
N ILE A 60 97.78 16.75 -3.14
CA ILE A 60 97.88 17.85 -4.11
C ILE A 60 96.53 18.59 -4.09
N GLY A 61 96.49 19.86 -3.74
CA GLY A 61 95.24 20.66 -3.77
C GLY A 61 94.20 20.33 -2.67
N GLY A 62 94.66 19.87 -1.50
CA GLY A 62 93.80 19.66 -0.32
C GLY A 62 93.76 18.22 0.20
N THR A 63 93.05 17.99 1.32
CA THR A 63 93.12 16.73 2.10
C THR A 63 91.79 16.00 2.29
N SER A 64 90.71 16.43 1.63
CA SER A 64 89.38 15.82 1.80
C SER A 64 89.31 14.42 1.18
N ALA A 65 88.72 13.47 1.92
CA ALA A 65 88.52 12.09 1.48
C ALA A 65 87.11 11.79 0.94
N ASP A 66 86.14 12.70 1.13
CA ASP A 66 84.74 12.52 0.69
C ASP A 66 84.42 13.50 -0.44
N VAL A 67 84.14 12.96 -1.64
CA VAL A 67 83.82 13.75 -2.84
C VAL A 67 82.44 14.42 -2.76
N PHE A 68 81.55 13.96 -1.88
CA PHE A 68 80.20 14.52 -1.75
C PHE A 68 80.08 15.68 -0.75
N LYS A 69 81.03 15.82 0.20
CA LYS A 69 80.91 16.75 1.34
C LYS A 69 82.12 17.67 1.57
N GLY A 70 83.23 17.46 0.86
CA GLY A 70 84.48 18.19 1.07
C GLY A 70 84.55 19.60 0.44
N ILE A 71 85.24 20.53 1.10
CA ILE A 71 85.80 21.74 0.48
C ILE A 71 87.19 21.35 -0.02
N PHE A 72 87.41 21.38 -1.34
CA PHE A 72 88.72 21.15 -1.96
C PHE A 72 89.38 22.51 -2.21
N ASP A 73 90.71 22.58 -2.10
CA ASP A 73 91.52 23.79 -2.34
C ASP A 73 92.45 23.49 -3.52
N PRO A 74 91.89 23.36 -4.73
CA PRO A 74 92.55 22.72 -5.86
C PRO A 74 93.75 23.50 -6.37
N ILE A 75 94.69 22.82 -7.03
CA ILE A 75 95.75 23.51 -7.77
C ILE A 75 95.19 24.01 -9.11
N GLU A 76 95.18 25.31 -9.38
CA GLU A 76 94.73 25.86 -10.66
C GLU A 76 95.76 25.66 -11.78
N VAL A 77 95.35 25.02 -12.87
CA VAL A 77 96.19 24.68 -14.02
C VAL A 77 95.64 25.18 -15.35
N LEU A 78 96.55 25.52 -16.26
CA LEU A 78 96.27 25.81 -17.65
C LEU A 78 97.27 25.04 -18.53
N LEU A 79 96.83 23.89 -19.04
CA LEU A 79 97.68 22.91 -19.74
C LEU A 79 97.22 22.70 -21.18
N THR A 80 98.13 22.86 -22.13
CA THR A 80 97.86 22.55 -23.55
C THR A 80 98.07 21.07 -23.88
N GLY A 81 98.70 20.32 -22.97
CA GLY A 81 98.92 18.88 -23.01
C GLY A 81 98.34 18.17 -21.78
N ASN A 82 99.04 17.14 -21.29
CA ASN A 82 98.55 16.18 -20.31
C ASN A 82 98.73 16.66 -18.86
N LEU A 83 97.80 16.25 -17.99
CA LEU A 83 97.98 16.27 -16.54
C LEU A 83 98.34 14.85 -16.07
N THR A 84 99.42 14.71 -15.32
CA THR A 84 99.74 13.50 -14.55
C THR A 84 99.93 13.89 -13.09
N ALA A 85 99.04 13.45 -12.21
CA ALA A 85 99.09 13.79 -10.79
C ALA A 85 99.06 12.51 -9.93
N THR A 86 100.08 12.34 -9.09
CA THR A 86 100.22 11.18 -8.20
C THR A 86 100.40 11.65 -6.76
N ALA A 87 99.52 11.21 -5.86
CA ALA A 87 99.62 11.53 -4.43
C ALA A 87 99.21 10.32 -3.58
N ALA A 88 99.76 10.19 -2.36
CA ALA A 88 99.28 9.19 -1.40
C ALA A 88 97.89 9.55 -0.85
N GLY A 89 97.64 10.85 -0.63
CA GLY A 89 96.39 11.40 -0.11
C GLY A 89 95.37 11.72 -1.22
N ALA A 90 94.92 12.97 -1.26
CA ALA A 90 93.99 13.46 -2.28
C ALA A 90 94.74 14.21 -3.41
N VAL A 91 94.13 14.25 -4.58
CA VAL A 91 94.50 15.14 -5.70
C VAL A 91 93.29 15.96 -6.06
N ALA A 92 93.38 17.29 -5.99
CA ALA A 92 92.38 18.20 -6.52
C ALA A 92 93.04 19.25 -7.42
N VAL A 93 92.49 19.41 -8.61
CA VAL A 93 92.98 20.32 -9.65
C VAL A 93 91.79 21.09 -10.23
N ASP A 94 91.98 22.39 -10.49
CA ASP A 94 91.00 23.24 -11.17
C ASP A 94 91.61 23.82 -12.45
N GLY A 95 90.85 23.95 -13.52
CA GLY A 95 91.25 24.67 -14.73
C GLY A 95 91.20 23.84 -16.01
N THR A 96 91.95 24.27 -17.04
CA THR A 96 91.81 23.74 -18.40
C THR A 96 92.93 22.76 -18.72
N ILE A 97 92.56 21.54 -19.14
CA ILE A 97 93.48 20.47 -19.52
C ILE A 97 93.07 19.98 -20.92
N SER A 98 93.88 20.26 -21.92
CA SER A 98 93.58 19.88 -23.32
C SER A 98 94.02 18.46 -23.68
N GLY A 99 94.91 17.84 -22.89
CA GLY A 99 95.39 16.46 -23.07
C GLY A 99 94.77 15.49 -22.07
N ALA A 100 95.35 14.28 -21.98
CA ALA A 100 94.88 13.24 -21.07
C ALA A 100 95.09 13.63 -19.60
N SER A 101 94.11 13.31 -18.76
CA SER A 101 94.16 13.47 -17.31
C SER A 101 94.41 12.12 -16.63
N ASN A 102 95.58 11.95 -16.01
CA ASN A 102 95.97 10.74 -15.29
C ASN A 102 96.13 11.03 -13.80
N ILE A 103 95.26 10.49 -12.96
CA ILE A 103 95.28 10.71 -11.51
C ILE A 103 95.43 9.38 -10.77
N THR A 104 96.43 9.31 -9.88
CA THR A 104 96.63 8.20 -8.94
C THR A 104 96.64 8.74 -7.51
N ALA A 105 95.57 8.47 -6.76
CA ALA A 105 95.37 9.01 -5.42
C ALA A 105 94.30 8.23 -4.63
N THR A 106 94.18 8.43 -3.32
CA THR A 106 93.03 7.89 -2.57
C THR A 106 91.73 8.57 -3.02
N THR A 107 91.75 9.87 -3.25
CA THR A 107 90.63 10.67 -3.78
C THR A 107 91.13 11.59 -4.88
N GLY A 108 90.50 11.56 -6.05
CA GLY A 108 90.80 12.45 -7.17
C GLY A 108 89.64 13.40 -7.44
N VAL A 109 89.91 14.68 -7.64
CA VAL A 109 88.93 15.69 -8.03
C VAL A 109 89.48 16.55 -9.16
N ILE A 110 88.72 16.66 -10.25
CA ILE A 110 88.98 17.65 -11.30
C ILE A 110 87.79 18.60 -11.34
N GLN A 111 88.10 19.89 -11.28
CA GLN A 111 87.15 20.98 -11.44
C GLN A 111 87.52 21.77 -12.69
N THR A 112 86.52 22.19 -13.46
CA THR A 112 86.75 23.13 -14.56
C THR A 112 85.47 23.86 -14.91
N SER A 113 85.56 25.15 -15.26
CA SER A 113 84.42 25.88 -15.82
C SER A 113 84.17 25.55 -17.30
N GLY A 114 85.14 24.93 -17.98
CA GLY A 114 85.08 24.56 -19.40
C GLY A 114 84.59 23.13 -19.63
N GLY A 115 84.79 22.61 -20.85
CA GLY A 115 84.63 21.19 -21.12
C GLY A 115 85.86 20.40 -20.66
N LEU A 116 85.66 19.12 -20.35
CA LEU A 116 86.73 18.21 -19.92
C LEU A 116 86.58 16.88 -20.67
N ASP A 117 87.64 16.46 -21.35
CA ASP A 117 87.70 15.14 -21.98
C ASP A 117 88.59 14.21 -21.15
N VAL A 118 87.98 13.22 -20.52
CA VAL A 118 88.67 12.20 -19.73
C VAL A 118 88.66 10.82 -20.41
N SER A 119 88.17 10.73 -21.65
CA SER A 119 88.03 9.47 -22.39
C SER A 119 89.38 8.79 -22.68
N ALA A 120 90.46 9.57 -22.76
CA ALA A 120 91.83 9.09 -22.92
C ALA A 120 92.64 9.04 -21.61
N GLY A 121 92.03 9.42 -20.48
CA GLY A 121 92.68 9.48 -19.16
C GLY A 121 92.60 8.17 -18.38
N THR A 122 93.42 8.04 -17.34
CA THR A 122 93.40 6.91 -16.41
C THR A 122 93.24 7.38 -14.96
N PHE A 123 92.21 6.88 -14.27
CA PHE A 123 91.95 7.18 -12.87
C PHE A 123 92.21 5.93 -12.02
N SER A 124 93.30 5.92 -11.27
CA SER A 124 93.57 4.91 -10.24
C SER A 124 93.25 5.53 -8.88
N THR A 125 91.96 5.69 -8.61
CA THR A 125 91.46 6.33 -7.38
C THR A 125 90.41 5.49 -6.69
N ARG A 126 90.29 5.63 -5.36
CA ARG A 126 89.17 5.01 -4.64
C ARG A 126 87.92 5.85 -4.77
N ASN A 127 88.03 7.17 -4.66
CA ASN A 127 86.93 8.12 -4.85
C ASN A 127 87.27 9.11 -5.97
N LEU A 128 86.31 9.45 -6.83
CA LEU A 128 86.51 10.33 -7.98
C LEU A 128 85.41 11.39 -8.04
N GLY A 129 85.80 12.66 -8.15
CA GLY A 129 84.92 13.80 -8.41
C GLY A 129 85.26 14.47 -9.74
N LEU A 130 84.30 14.56 -10.65
CA LEU A 130 84.41 15.28 -11.91
C LEU A 130 83.35 16.39 -11.90
N LEU A 131 83.78 17.64 -11.70
CA LEU A 131 82.90 18.82 -11.61
C LEU A 131 83.22 19.74 -12.80
N VAL A 132 82.33 19.76 -13.78
CA VAL A 132 82.58 20.34 -15.11
C VAL A 132 81.47 21.34 -15.44
N GLY A 133 81.82 22.59 -15.72
CA GLY A 133 80.86 23.62 -16.12
C GLY A 133 80.29 23.41 -17.53
N GLY A 134 81.06 22.78 -18.43
CA GLY A 134 80.68 22.45 -19.80
C GLY A 134 80.40 20.96 -20.02
N THR A 135 80.71 20.47 -21.23
CA THR A 135 80.57 19.04 -21.59
C THR A 135 81.70 18.20 -20.99
N LEU A 136 81.33 17.13 -20.28
CA LEU A 136 82.24 16.08 -19.81
C LEU A 136 82.19 14.90 -20.77
N THR A 137 83.33 14.51 -21.34
CA THR A 137 83.45 13.32 -22.19
C THR A 137 84.10 12.18 -21.41
N LEU A 138 83.35 11.12 -21.16
CA LEU A 138 83.75 9.92 -20.41
C LEU A 138 84.30 8.82 -21.34
N PRO A 139 85.12 7.89 -20.82
CA PRO A 139 85.35 6.62 -21.50
C PRO A 139 84.05 5.81 -21.55
N GLY A 140 83.98 4.80 -22.42
CA GLY A 140 82.78 3.95 -22.55
C GLY A 140 82.37 3.21 -21.26
N THR A 141 83.29 3.02 -20.32
CA THR A 141 82.94 2.57 -18.96
C THR A 141 83.85 3.27 -17.95
N LEU A 142 83.24 3.90 -16.93
CA LEU A 142 83.95 4.49 -15.80
C LEU A 142 83.69 3.68 -14.53
N SER A 143 84.73 3.03 -14.01
CA SER A 143 84.65 2.21 -12.80
C SER A 143 85.49 2.81 -11.68
N VAL A 144 84.83 3.03 -10.55
CA VAL A 144 85.41 3.56 -9.31
C VAL A 144 85.02 2.61 -8.18
N ILE A 145 85.97 2.20 -7.34
CA ILE A 145 85.68 1.20 -6.29
C ILE A 145 84.89 1.82 -5.12
N GLY A 146 85.13 3.10 -4.82
CA GLY A 146 84.45 3.89 -3.79
C GLY A 146 83.47 4.88 -4.40
N ASP A 147 83.55 6.14 -4.01
CA ASP A 147 82.53 7.15 -4.34
C ASP A 147 82.80 7.83 -5.67
N LEU A 148 81.78 7.92 -6.52
CA LEU A 148 81.81 8.66 -7.78
C LEU A 148 80.84 9.84 -7.72
N ARG A 149 81.37 11.04 -7.94
CA ARG A 149 80.60 12.28 -8.13
C ARG A 149 80.85 12.82 -9.53
N ILE A 150 79.78 12.93 -10.32
CA ILE A 150 79.79 13.60 -11.62
C ILE A 150 78.79 14.74 -11.56
N GLU A 151 79.27 15.95 -11.82
CA GLU A 151 78.44 17.12 -12.07
C GLU A 151 78.93 17.79 -13.35
N ALA A 152 78.10 17.83 -14.39
CA ALA A 152 78.46 18.45 -15.65
C ALA A 152 77.32 19.31 -16.22
N GLY A 153 77.64 20.25 -17.10
CA GLY A 153 76.63 20.92 -17.93
C GLY A 153 75.98 19.95 -18.94
N ASP A 154 76.76 19.00 -19.44
CA ASP A 154 76.36 17.92 -20.36
C ASP A 154 77.33 16.74 -20.18
N VAL A 155 76.87 15.49 -20.29
CA VAL A 155 77.72 14.29 -20.12
C VAL A 155 77.62 13.41 -21.36
N THR A 156 78.74 13.14 -22.01
CA THR A 156 78.81 12.22 -23.15
C THR A 156 79.80 11.10 -22.88
N ALA A 157 79.62 9.95 -23.52
CA ALA A 157 80.58 8.84 -23.49
C ALA A 157 81.10 8.54 -24.89
N ALA A 158 82.37 8.17 -25.01
CA ALA A 158 83.04 7.97 -26.30
C ALA A 158 82.41 6.86 -27.18
N ASP A 159 81.71 5.89 -26.57
CA ASP A 159 80.98 4.83 -27.27
C ASP A 159 79.46 5.08 -27.35
N GLY A 160 78.99 6.23 -26.84
CA GLY A 160 77.58 6.63 -26.83
C GLY A 160 76.75 6.07 -25.67
N SER A 161 77.34 5.30 -24.76
CA SER A 161 76.65 4.75 -23.57
C SER A 161 77.35 5.21 -22.29
N ILE A 162 76.62 5.84 -21.37
CA ILE A 162 77.19 6.28 -20.10
C ILE A 162 77.09 5.12 -19.11
N ASP A 163 78.13 4.29 -19.03
CA ASP A 163 78.17 3.14 -18.12
C ASP A 163 79.08 3.41 -16.91
N LEU A 164 78.47 3.46 -15.72
CA LEU A 164 79.11 3.82 -14.45
C LEU A 164 79.09 2.67 -13.45
N THR A 165 80.21 2.47 -12.76
CA THR A 165 80.30 1.57 -11.60
C THR A 165 80.95 2.31 -10.44
N ALA A 166 80.27 2.34 -9.30
CA ALA A 166 80.73 3.03 -8.09
C ALA A 166 80.20 2.33 -6.84
N GLY A 167 80.85 2.50 -5.68
CA GLY A 167 80.27 2.14 -4.39
C GLY A 167 79.08 3.03 -4.04
N ARG A 168 79.25 4.35 -4.16
CA ARG A 168 78.17 5.36 -4.08
C ARG A 168 78.25 6.28 -5.28
N LEU A 169 77.10 6.67 -5.83
CA LEU A 169 77.04 7.53 -7.02
C LEU A 169 76.21 8.79 -6.76
N LEU A 170 76.79 9.95 -7.08
CA LEU A 170 76.06 11.20 -7.35
C LEU A 170 76.30 11.57 -8.81
N PHE A 171 75.23 11.73 -9.57
CA PHE A 171 75.28 12.10 -10.98
C PHE A 171 74.35 13.28 -11.25
N LYS A 172 74.88 14.33 -11.88
CA LYS A 172 74.15 15.53 -12.29
C LYS A 172 74.62 15.95 -13.68
N SER A 173 73.68 16.01 -14.63
CA SER A 173 73.88 16.62 -15.96
C SER A 173 72.89 17.78 -16.12
N GLY A 174 73.29 18.83 -16.83
CA GLY A 174 72.38 19.90 -17.28
C GLY A 174 71.58 19.51 -18.53
N ALA A 175 71.90 18.37 -19.15
CA ALA A 175 71.22 17.80 -20.31
C ALA A 175 70.55 16.45 -19.98
N ALA A 176 69.81 15.91 -20.96
CA ALA A 176 69.09 14.64 -20.82
C ALA A 176 70.01 13.46 -21.19
N GLU A 177 70.24 12.54 -20.24
CA GLU A 177 71.19 11.44 -20.38
C GLU A 177 70.59 10.07 -20.11
N SER A 178 71.05 9.06 -20.86
CA SER A 178 70.80 7.65 -20.54
C SER A 178 72.02 7.09 -19.81
N VAL A 179 71.87 6.76 -18.52
CA VAL A 179 72.96 6.31 -17.66
C VAL A 179 72.73 4.86 -17.22
N GLY A 180 73.63 3.96 -17.60
CA GLY A 180 73.75 2.62 -17.06
C GLY A 180 74.53 2.64 -15.76
N VAL A 181 73.96 2.12 -14.67
CA VAL A 181 74.65 2.04 -13.37
C VAL A 181 74.71 0.58 -12.92
N ALA A 182 75.92 0.08 -12.66
CA ALA A 182 76.15 -1.27 -12.17
C ALA A 182 76.88 -1.25 -10.81
N GLY A 183 76.41 -2.05 -9.84
CA GLY A 183 77.18 -2.36 -8.62
C GLY A 183 77.18 -1.32 -7.49
N THR A 184 76.24 -0.38 -7.44
CA THR A 184 76.15 0.64 -6.36
C THR A 184 75.40 0.14 -5.13
N ALA A 185 75.86 0.53 -3.94
CA ALA A 185 75.20 0.23 -2.66
C ALA A 185 74.26 1.36 -2.18
N ASP A 186 74.41 2.58 -2.70
CA ASP A 186 73.62 3.76 -2.34
C ASP A 186 73.67 4.76 -3.51
N VAL A 187 72.50 5.16 -4.05
CA VAL A 187 72.38 6.16 -5.12
C VAL A 187 71.70 7.38 -4.55
N LEU A 188 72.48 8.42 -4.24
CA LEU A 188 71.94 9.70 -3.79
C LEU A 188 71.70 10.61 -5.01
N ALA A 189 70.45 10.69 -5.47
CA ALA A 189 70.02 11.73 -6.41
C ALA A 189 69.77 13.04 -5.64
N GLY A 190 70.74 13.97 -5.65
CA GLY A 190 70.65 15.26 -4.96
C GLY A 190 70.05 16.39 -5.82
N ASN A 191 68.73 16.58 -5.71
CA ASN A 191 67.84 17.74 -5.99
C ASN A 191 67.99 18.67 -7.23
N ALA A 192 66.80 19.01 -7.76
CA ALA A 192 66.43 19.98 -8.82
C ALA A 192 66.50 19.46 -10.27
N LEU A 193 65.50 18.68 -10.68
CA LEU A 193 65.32 18.21 -12.06
C LEU A 193 64.26 19.04 -12.78
N ALA A 194 64.68 20.12 -13.42
CA ALA A 194 63.93 20.70 -14.54
C ALA A 194 64.30 19.90 -15.80
N GLY A 195 63.52 18.87 -16.11
CA GLY A 195 63.69 18.04 -17.31
C GLY A 195 63.41 16.58 -17.04
N GLN A 196 62.53 15.98 -17.86
CA GLN A 196 62.15 14.57 -17.78
C GLN A 196 63.37 13.68 -18.09
N ASN A 197 64.03 13.15 -17.07
CA ASN A 197 65.02 12.08 -17.22
C ASN A 197 64.55 10.84 -16.46
N GLN A 198 64.31 9.78 -17.23
CA GLN A 198 63.86 8.47 -16.76
C GLN A 198 65.08 7.68 -16.26
N VAL A 199 65.17 7.45 -14.94
CA VAL A 199 66.11 6.46 -14.40
C VAL A 199 65.58 5.08 -14.75
N THR A 200 66.12 4.47 -15.80
CA THR A 200 65.74 3.12 -16.22
C THR A 200 66.72 2.12 -15.59
N LEU A 201 66.29 1.43 -14.53
CA LEU A 201 67.06 0.35 -13.89
C LEU A 201 66.90 -0.93 -14.72
N THR A 202 67.84 -1.20 -15.62
CA THR A 202 67.71 -2.26 -16.64
C THR A 202 68.33 -3.61 -16.27
N ASN A 203 68.48 -3.96 -14.98
CA ASN A 203 68.94 -5.31 -14.63
C ASN A 203 68.18 -5.97 -13.47
N ALA A 204 67.83 -7.24 -13.71
CA ALA A 204 66.92 -8.11 -12.96
C ALA A 204 67.45 -8.58 -11.57
N ALA A 205 68.24 -7.76 -10.89
CA ALA A 205 68.86 -8.09 -9.59
C ALA A 205 68.26 -7.34 -8.39
N ILE A 206 67.17 -6.58 -8.57
CA ILE A 206 66.44 -5.88 -7.49
C ILE A 206 65.27 -6.73 -6.94
N ALA A 207 65.01 -7.90 -7.52
CA ALA A 207 64.07 -8.87 -6.94
C ALA A 207 64.68 -9.70 -5.77
N ALA A 208 65.95 -9.48 -5.41
CA ALA A 208 66.66 -10.31 -4.44
C ALA A 208 67.06 -9.61 -3.12
N THR A 209 66.88 -8.29 -2.97
CA THR A 209 67.31 -7.55 -1.77
C THR A 209 66.20 -6.83 -1.02
N VAL A 210 65.01 -6.68 -1.60
CA VAL A 210 63.85 -6.22 -0.84
C VAL A 210 63.15 -7.44 -0.27
N GLN A 211 63.17 -7.61 1.04
CA GLN A 211 62.48 -8.68 1.75
C GLN A 211 61.25 -8.16 2.47
N ALA A 212 60.33 -9.07 2.81
CA ALA A 212 59.22 -8.75 3.70
C ALA A 212 59.77 -8.17 5.02
N GLY A 213 59.37 -6.93 5.34
CA GLY A 213 59.85 -6.18 6.51
C GLY A 213 60.72 -4.96 6.18
N ASP A 214 61.19 -4.81 4.94
CA ASP A 214 61.96 -3.62 4.55
C ASP A 214 61.07 -2.38 4.45
N ARG A 215 61.58 -1.21 4.84
CA ARG A 215 60.81 0.04 4.92
C ARG A 215 61.15 0.94 3.75
N ILE A 216 60.14 1.34 2.98
CA ILE A 216 60.25 2.26 1.84
C ILE A 216 59.61 3.59 2.25
N LEU A 217 60.42 4.65 2.17
CA LEU A 217 60.00 6.01 2.46
C LEU A 217 59.49 6.64 1.17
N LEU A 218 58.21 7.00 1.14
CA LEU A 218 57.63 7.79 0.07
C LEU A 218 57.45 9.21 0.62
N THR A 219 58.16 10.17 0.03
CA THR A 219 57.98 11.61 0.31
C THR A 219 57.16 12.22 -0.79
N ASP A 220 56.08 12.90 -0.44
CA ASP A 220 55.42 13.83 -1.34
C ASP A 220 56.11 15.21 -1.32
N ASN A 221 55.49 16.18 -2.01
CA ASN A 221 56.06 17.50 -2.24
C ASN A 221 56.10 18.43 -1.00
N ASP A 222 55.56 18.04 0.14
CA ASP A 222 55.63 18.80 1.39
C ASP A 222 56.68 18.28 2.40
N SER A 223 57.40 17.21 2.03
CA SER A 223 58.48 16.58 2.80
C SER A 223 58.05 15.84 4.08
N ALA A 224 56.76 15.57 4.30
CA ALA A 224 56.31 14.62 5.31
C ALA A 224 56.37 13.18 4.75
N GLY A 225 57.56 12.57 4.75
CA GLY A 225 57.70 11.20 4.26
C GLY A 225 57.01 10.19 5.18
N GLU A 226 56.04 9.45 4.65
CA GLU A 226 55.45 8.31 5.34
C GLU A 226 56.19 7.01 5.00
N ILE A 227 56.40 6.18 6.01
CA ILE A 227 57.17 4.94 5.91
C ILE A 227 56.23 3.75 5.71
N LEU A 228 56.18 3.21 4.49
CA LEU A 228 55.47 1.97 4.20
C LEU A 228 56.42 0.77 4.34
N THR A 229 55.92 -0.33 4.91
CA THR A 229 56.71 -1.56 5.10
C THR A 229 56.36 -2.55 4.00
N VAL A 230 57.36 -3.08 3.31
CA VAL A 230 57.20 -4.11 2.27
C VAL A 230 56.64 -5.37 2.91
N ALA A 231 55.42 -5.73 2.58
CA ALA A 231 54.73 -6.91 3.11
C ALA A 231 55.21 -8.21 2.42
N SER A 232 55.47 -8.16 1.12
CA SER A 232 56.03 -9.28 0.36
C SER A 232 56.63 -8.86 -0.97
N VAL A 233 57.57 -9.65 -1.49
CA VAL A 233 58.16 -9.48 -2.83
C VAL A 233 57.98 -10.78 -3.60
N SER A 234 57.29 -10.74 -4.74
CA SER A 234 57.05 -11.92 -5.58
C SER A 234 57.30 -11.56 -7.05
N GLY A 235 58.36 -12.14 -7.62
CA GLY A 235 58.80 -11.80 -8.97
C GLY A 235 59.22 -10.33 -9.08
N THR A 236 58.66 -9.60 -10.05
CA THR A 236 58.86 -8.15 -10.22
C THR A 236 57.85 -7.31 -9.44
N THR A 237 57.00 -7.93 -8.62
CA THR A 237 55.89 -7.25 -7.93
C THR A 237 56.23 -7.04 -6.45
N LEU A 238 56.12 -5.78 -6.02
CA LEU A 238 56.41 -5.33 -4.68
C LEU A 238 55.10 -4.97 -3.96
N THR A 239 54.81 -5.60 -2.83
CA THR A 239 53.58 -5.34 -2.04
C THR A 239 53.95 -4.58 -0.77
N LEU A 240 53.32 -3.42 -0.53
CA LEU A 240 53.56 -2.54 0.62
C LEU A 240 52.40 -2.60 1.63
N SER A 241 52.68 -2.32 2.91
CA SER A 241 51.71 -2.27 4.00
C SER A 241 51.99 -1.09 4.94
N GLY A 242 50.94 -0.33 5.28
CA GLY A 242 50.96 0.87 6.12
C GLY A 242 49.67 1.69 5.94
N THR A 243 49.35 2.58 6.88
CA THR A 243 48.23 3.53 6.81
C THR A 243 48.73 4.84 6.23
N LEU A 244 48.05 5.36 5.19
CA LEU A 244 48.30 6.70 4.63
C LEU A 244 47.45 7.72 5.39
N THR A 245 48.05 8.77 5.94
CA THR A 245 47.35 9.70 6.86
C THR A 245 47.25 11.15 6.42
N ASP A 246 47.59 11.53 5.19
CA ASP A 246 47.52 12.95 4.75
C ASP A 246 46.66 13.25 3.50
N ASP A 247 46.12 14.47 3.49
CA ASP A 247 45.05 15.00 2.62
C ASP A 247 45.56 15.35 1.21
N PHE A 248 45.26 14.53 0.22
CA PHE A 248 45.47 14.89 -1.19
C PHE A 248 44.40 15.86 -1.67
N THR A 249 44.63 17.18 -1.55
CA THR A 249 43.83 18.16 -2.31
C THR A 249 44.16 18.07 -3.79
N THR A 250 43.31 17.45 -4.59
CA THR A 250 43.46 17.43 -6.06
C THR A 250 42.99 18.75 -6.65
N ALA A 251 43.84 19.34 -7.49
CA ALA A 251 43.43 20.40 -8.40
C ALA A 251 42.44 19.82 -9.42
N GLN A 252 41.37 20.57 -9.68
CA GLN A 252 40.32 20.32 -10.68
C GLN A 252 40.85 19.58 -11.93
N ASN A 253 40.23 18.44 -12.25
CA ASN A 253 40.50 17.53 -13.38
C ASN A 253 41.69 16.55 -13.28
N ALA A 254 41.90 15.93 -12.12
CA ALA A 254 42.64 14.67 -12.04
C ALA A 254 41.86 13.64 -11.19
N SER A 255 41.25 12.67 -11.88
CA SER A 255 40.77 11.43 -11.26
C SER A 255 41.97 10.66 -10.70
N VAL A 256 42.01 10.46 -9.38
CA VAL A 256 42.87 9.42 -8.80
C VAL A 256 42.12 8.10 -8.96
N THR A 257 42.38 7.43 -10.08
CA THR A 257 41.91 6.07 -10.29
C THR A 257 42.89 5.13 -9.60
N ILE A 258 42.46 4.43 -8.54
CA ILE A 258 43.09 3.15 -8.19
C ILE A 258 42.65 2.18 -9.29
N ILE A 259 43.44 2.08 -10.36
CA ILE A 259 43.23 1.08 -11.42
C ILE A 259 43.87 -0.23 -10.93
N PRO A 260 43.11 -1.27 -10.52
CA PRO A 260 43.63 -2.62 -10.64
C PRO A 260 43.73 -2.89 -12.14
N ARG A 261 44.93 -2.72 -12.69
CA ARG A 261 45.18 -2.93 -14.12
C ARG A 261 45.11 -4.44 -14.40
N PHE A 262 43.94 -4.94 -14.77
CA PHE A 262 43.80 -6.23 -15.45
C PHE A 262 43.94 -5.99 -16.96
N ASP A 263 45.19 -5.83 -17.41
CA ASP A 263 45.50 -5.98 -18.83
C ASP A 263 45.57 -7.47 -19.14
N GLY A 264 44.43 -8.03 -19.57
CA GLY A 264 44.39 -9.36 -20.16
C GLY A 264 43.04 -10.04 -19.97
N GLU A 265 42.36 -10.32 -21.09
CA GLU A 265 41.27 -11.29 -21.16
C GLU A 265 41.61 -12.53 -20.32
N SER A 266 40.90 -12.73 -19.21
CA SER A 266 40.91 -13.99 -18.49
C SER A 266 39.47 -14.39 -18.23
N THR A 267 38.98 -15.24 -19.13
CA THR A 267 37.86 -16.12 -18.89
C THR A 267 38.19 -17.02 -17.69
N GLY A 268 37.62 -16.73 -16.53
CA GLY A 268 37.46 -17.71 -15.45
C GLY A 268 38.06 -17.31 -14.10
N VAL A 269 37.21 -17.57 -13.10
CA VAL A 269 37.39 -17.64 -11.63
C VAL A 269 37.60 -16.33 -10.86
N GLY A 270 36.66 -16.11 -9.92
CA GLY A 270 36.46 -14.87 -9.19
C GLY A 270 37.53 -14.53 -8.17
N ASN A 271 37.65 -13.23 -7.90
CA ASN A 271 38.44 -12.68 -6.81
C ASN A 271 37.57 -11.66 -6.07
N ASP A 272 37.50 -11.83 -4.74
CA ASP A 272 36.79 -10.97 -3.80
C ASP A 272 37.54 -9.64 -3.60
N LEU A 273 36.81 -8.52 -3.54
CA LEU A 273 37.36 -7.19 -3.26
C LEU A 273 37.52 -7.02 -1.74
N THR A 274 38.76 -6.77 -1.27
CA THR A 274 39.04 -6.41 0.14
C THR A 274 39.41 -4.94 0.29
N VAL A 275 38.57 -4.17 0.99
CA VAL A 275 38.84 -2.76 1.34
C VAL A 275 38.99 -2.65 2.86
N ASN A 276 40.18 -2.21 3.32
CA ASN A 276 40.46 -1.89 4.72
C ASN A 276 41.09 -0.48 4.75
N ALA A 277 40.34 0.53 5.19
CA ALA A 277 40.87 1.85 5.49
C ALA A 277 40.42 2.29 6.88
N VAL A 278 41.20 3.18 7.51
CA VAL A 278 40.98 3.68 8.88
C VAL A 278 40.45 5.14 8.87
N GLY A 279 39.86 5.55 7.74
CA GLY A 279 39.24 6.85 7.49
C GLY A 279 38.24 6.72 6.33
N ASP A 280 37.70 7.84 5.83
CA ASP A 280 36.65 7.91 4.80
C ASP A 280 36.88 6.91 3.65
N ILE A 281 35.97 5.94 3.50
CA ILE A 281 35.97 5.01 2.38
C ILE A 281 34.90 5.44 1.39
N GLU A 282 35.19 6.45 0.58
CA GLU A 282 34.43 6.70 -0.63
C GLU A 282 34.85 5.65 -1.67
N VAL A 283 34.12 4.54 -1.78
CA VAL A 283 34.21 3.66 -2.95
C VAL A 283 33.51 4.39 -4.11
N LEU A 284 34.13 5.45 -4.61
CA LEU A 284 33.63 6.14 -5.78
C LEU A 284 34.03 5.32 -7.01
N ASP A 285 33.02 4.70 -7.61
CA ASP A 285 33.05 4.16 -8.97
C ASP A 285 33.95 2.92 -9.16
N LEU A 286 33.45 1.77 -8.70
CA LEU A 286 33.75 0.52 -9.39
C LEU A 286 32.93 0.51 -10.69
N ASP A 287 33.25 1.37 -11.66
CA ASP A 287 32.70 1.28 -13.02
C ASP A 287 33.35 0.05 -13.67
N CYS A 288 32.84 -1.09 -13.25
CA CYS A 288 33.44 -2.37 -13.49
C CYS A 288 32.49 -3.08 -14.44
N ASP A 289 32.88 -3.18 -15.71
CA ASP A 289 32.32 -4.13 -16.69
C ASP A 289 32.68 -5.57 -16.26
N VAL A 290 32.48 -5.90 -14.98
CA VAL A 290 32.93 -7.12 -14.32
C VAL A 290 31.69 -7.92 -13.97
N SER A 291 31.71 -9.20 -14.35
CA SER A 291 30.54 -10.08 -14.30
C SER A 291 29.82 -10.17 -12.94
N THR A 292 30.51 -9.90 -11.83
CA THR A 292 29.97 -9.97 -10.46
C THR A 292 30.88 -9.15 -9.53
N VAL A 293 30.30 -8.27 -8.72
CA VAL A 293 30.97 -7.59 -7.60
C VAL A 293 30.67 -8.37 -6.32
N ASN A 294 31.62 -9.19 -5.88
CA ASN A 294 31.53 -9.86 -4.59
C ASN A 294 32.08 -8.93 -3.50
N LEU A 295 31.19 -8.39 -2.67
CA LEU A 295 31.57 -7.72 -1.42
C LEU A 295 31.72 -8.78 -0.33
N SER A 296 32.81 -9.53 -0.43
CA SER A 296 33.19 -10.61 0.49
C SER A 296 34.42 -10.17 1.25
N LEU A 297 34.23 -9.74 2.51
CA LEU A 297 35.30 -9.30 3.38
C LEU A 297 35.36 -10.20 4.60
N ASN A 298 36.57 -10.60 5.02
CA ASN A 298 36.73 -11.31 6.31
C ASN A 298 36.32 -10.44 7.53
N HIS A 299 36.15 -9.13 7.35
CA HIS A 299 35.64 -8.16 8.33
C HIS A 299 34.71 -7.16 7.62
N GLY A 300 33.59 -6.74 8.23
CA GLY A 300 32.60 -5.89 7.55
C GLY A 300 33.16 -4.57 6.97
N LEU A 301 32.54 -4.08 5.90
CA LEU A 301 32.81 -2.75 5.32
C LEU A 301 32.16 -1.70 6.22
N ILE A 302 32.97 -0.91 6.91
CA ILE A 302 32.48 0.12 7.85
C ILE A 302 33.09 1.45 7.41
N ALA A 303 32.26 2.39 6.98
CA ALA A 303 32.68 3.79 6.80
C ALA A 303 32.61 4.51 8.16
N ALA A 304 33.71 5.19 8.53
CA ALA A 304 33.82 5.96 9.78
C ALA A 304 33.43 7.43 9.53
N ALA A 305 32.79 8.06 10.53
CA ALA A 305 32.57 9.50 10.68
C ALA A 305 32.10 10.26 9.42
N ASP A 306 30.77 10.36 9.24
CA ASP A 306 30.09 11.01 8.10
C ASP A 306 30.36 10.40 6.70
N GLY A 307 31.33 9.49 6.57
CA GLY A 307 31.63 8.77 5.34
C GLY A 307 30.53 7.78 4.91
N GLY A 308 30.15 7.82 3.63
CA GLY A 308 29.20 6.88 3.03
C GLY A 308 29.86 5.69 2.34
N VAL A 309 29.07 4.65 2.03
CA VAL A 309 29.49 3.50 1.20
C VAL A 309 28.71 3.59 -0.11
N SER A 310 29.39 3.72 -1.25
CA SER A 310 28.75 3.67 -2.58
C SER A 310 29.27 2.46 -3.36
N VAL A 311 28.40 1.67 -3.96
CA VAL A 311 28.77 0.55 -4.84
C VAL A 311 27.89 0.61 -6.07
N ASN A 312 28.50 0.62 -7.25
CA ASN A 312 27.79 0.56 -8.52
C ASN A 312 28.30 -0.63 -9.33
N ALA A 313 27.41 -1.47 -9.85
CA ALA A 313 27.74 -2.60 -10.71
C ALA A 313 26.90 -2.52 -11.99
N ASN A 314 27.44 -1.88 -13.02
CA ASN A 314 26.82 -1.80 -14.35
C ASN A 314 27.02 -3.12 -15.10
N ASN A 315 25.95 -3.73 -15.62
CA ASN A 315 25.98 -5.05 -16.27
C ASN A 315 26.58 -6.18 -15.38
N GLY A 316 26.38 -6.06 -14.06
CA GLY A 316 26.92 -6.91 -13.00
C GLY A 316 25.93 -7.08 -11.84
N THR A 317 26.34 -7.84 -10.83
CA THR A 317 25.52 -8.14 -9.64
C THR A 317 26.30 -7.87 -8.38
N VAL A 318 25.62 -7.58 -7.27
CA VAL A 318 26.22 -7.32 -5.97
C VAL A 318 25.76 -8.38 -4.96
N LEU A 319 26.70 -9.18 -4.46
CA LEU A 319 26.47 -10.08 -3.33
C LEU A 319 27.06 -9.46 -2.06
N ILE A 320 26.21 -9.20 -1.06
CA ILE A 320 26.63 -8.69 0.26
C ILE A 320 26.72 -9.88 1.23
N SER A 321 27.89 -10.52 1.29
CA SER A 321 28.12 -11.66 2.19
C SER A 321 28.69 -11.26 3.56
N SER A 322 29.00 -9.98 3.74
CA SER A 322 29.60 -9.40 4.95
C SER A 322 28.90 -8.11 5.35
N ARG A 323 29.01 -7.68 6.63
CA ARG A 323 28.34 -6.47 7.11
C ARG A 323 28.77 -5.25 6.30
N VAL A 324 27.82 -4.43 5.87
CA VAL A 324 28.04 -3.10 5.30
C VAL A 324 27.41 -2.07 6.23
N SER A 325 28.17 -1.10 6.70
CA SER A 325 27.63 -0.05 7.57
C SER A 325 28.28 1.30 7.37
N ALA A 326 27.49 2.37 7.50
CA ALA A 326 27.98 3.74 7.61
C ALA A 326 27.59 4.34 8.98
N SER A 327 28.45 5.21 9.53
CA SER A 327 28.26 5.87 10.83
C SER A 327 27.85 7.34 10.66
N ASP A 328 27.25 7.93 11.69
CA ASP A 328 26.78 9.32 11.71
C ASP A 328 25.82 9.63 10.55
N SER A 329 26.15 10.62 9.71
CA SER A 329 25.37 11.03 8.52
C SER A 329 25.72 10.24 7.24
N GLY A 330 26.67 9.30 7.32
CA GLY A 330 27.11 8.49 6.20
C GLY A 330 25.99 7.64 5.59
N SER A 331 25.83 7.72 4.26
CA SER A 331 24.81 6.97 3.51
C SER A 331 25.38 5.70 2.90
N VAL A 332 24.56 4.65 2.75
CA VAL A 332 24.91 3.44 1.98
C VAL A 332 24.11 3.47 0.68
N ASN A 333 24.77 3.49 -0.47
CA ASN A 333 24.15 3.49 -1.80
C ASN A 333 24.69 2.33 -2.63
N ILE A 334 23.87 1.31 -2.88
CA ILE A 334 24.26 0.12 -3.64
C ILE A 334 23.36 0.03 -4.86
N ILE A 335 23.96 0.04 -6.04
CA ILE A 335 23.30 -0.04 -7.33
C ILE A 335 23.89 -1.23 -8.09
N ALA A 336 23.02 -2.07 -8.66
CA ALA A 336 23.43 -3.17 -9.52
C ALA A 336 22.45 -3.35 -10.67
N ASP A 337 22.97 -3.48 -11.88
CA ASP A 337 22.19 -3.81 -13.06
C ASP A 337 22.78 -5.07 -13.70
N ALA A 338 22.08 -6.20 -13.61
CA ALA A 338 22.59 -7.46 -14.13
C ALA A 338 22.57 -7.56 -15.67
N GLY A 339 21.86 -6.69 -16.39
CA GLY A 339 21.71 -6.76 -17.84
C GLY A 339 21.27 -8.15 -18.37
N ASN A 340 21.81 -8.58 -19.51
CA ASN A 340 21.37 -9.80 -20.23
C ASN A 340 21.84 -11.14 -19.62
N ARG A 341 22.15 -11.17 -18.32
CA ARG A 341 22.71 -12.34 -17.64
C ARG A 341 21.61 -13.38 -17.34
N ARG A 342 22.01 -14.64 -17.21
CA ARG A 342 21.12 -15.79 -16.95
C ARG A 342 21.03 -16.08 -15.46
N SER A 343 19.81 -16.10 -14.91
CA SER A 343 19.52 -16.54 -13.54
C SER A 343 20.38 -15.88 -12.48
N VAL A 344 20.37 -14.55 -12.46
CA VAL A 344 21.14 -13.75 -11.51
C VAL A 344 20.30 -12.66 -10.88
N ILE A 345 20.63 -12.36 -9.62
CA ILE A 345 19.96 -11.35 -8.81
C ILE A 345 20.79 -10.06 -8.85
N GLY A 346 20.14 -8.92 -9.05
CA GLY A 346 20.82 -7.62 -9.08
C GLY A 346 21.60 -7.36 -7.79
N ILE A 347 20.89 -7.24 -6.66
CA ILE A 347 21.49 -7.11 -5.33
C ILE A 347 20.99 -8.24 -4.43
N ASP A 348 21.90 -8.98 -3.83
CA ASP A 348 21.59 -10.11 -2.97
C ASP A 348 22.22 -9.91 -1.58
N VAL A 349 21.39 -9.57 -0.59
CA VAL A 349 21.80 -9.27 0.78
C VAL A 349 21.83 -10.56 1.61
N ASP A 350 23.03 -11.06 1.90
CA ASP A 350 23.28 -12.21 2.79
C ASP A 350 23.97 -11.81 4.11
N SER A 351 23.90 -10.52 4.46
CA SER A 351 24.49 -9.99 5.69
C SER A 351 23.71 -8.80 6.23
N VAL A 352 24.32 -8.04 7.14
CA VAL A 352 23.72 -6.86 7.75
C VAL A 352 24.10 -5.61 6.95
N VAL A 353 23.13 -4.77 6.59
CA VAL A 353 23.34 -3.46 5.96
C VAL A 353 22.73 -2.38 6.84
N THR A 354 23.53 -1.45 7.36
CA THR A 354 23.01 -0.47 8.34
C THR A 354 23.57 0.94 8.20
N THR A 355 22.78 1.94 8.53
CA THR A 355 23.26 3.32 8.76
C THR A 355 22.71 3.86 10.08
N GLU A 356 23.28 4.95 10.61
CA GLU A 356 22.64 5.69 11.71
C GLU A 356 21.61 6.68 11.17
N SER A 357 22.07 7.81 10.62
CA SER A 357 21.19 8.89 10.13
C SER A 357 21.25 9.11 8.61
N GLY A 358 22.27 8.58 7.93
CA GLY A 358 22.37 8.64 6.48
C GLY A 358 21.39 7.69 5.77
N SER A 359 21.13 7.96 4.50
CA SER A 359 20.21 7.16 3.68
C SER A 359 20.77 5.78 3.38
N LEU A 360 19.90 4.77 3.30
CA LEU A 360 20.24 3.42 2.85
C LEU A 360 19.47 3.13 1.55
N ILE A 361 20.17 3.07 0.42
CA ILE A 361 19.61 2.88 -0.91
C ILE A 361 20.14 1.57 -1.49
N LEU A 362 19.22 0.68 -1.88
CA LEU A 362 19.50 -0.55 -2.63
C LEU A 362 18.70 -0.47 -3.95
N ASN A 363 19.37 -0.40 -5.09
CA ASN A 363 18.73 -0.37 -6.41
C ASN A 363 19.26 -1.50 -7.30
N GLY A 364 18.45 -2.54 -7.51
CA GLY A 364 18.87 -3.75 -8.22
C GLY A 364 18.00 -4.11 -9.41
N THR A 365 18.62 -4.45 -10.54
CA THR A 365 17.95 -5.08 -11.70
C THR A 365 18.47 -6.50 -11.88
N GLY A 366 17.55 -7.48 -11.92
CA GLY A 366 17.87 -8.89 -12.16
C GLY A 366 18.21 -9.19 -13.62
N GLY A 367 18.75 -10.37 -13.92
CA GLY A 367 19.20 -10.73 -15.27
C GLY A 367 18.06 -10.98 -16.29
N ASP A 368 18.29 -10.71 -17.58
CA ASP A 368 17.22 -10.80 -18.60
C ASP A 368 16.90 -12.22 -19.12
N VAL A 369 17.55 -13.26 -18.61
CA VAL A 369 17.44 -14.61 -19.17
C VAL A 369 17.13 -15.68 -18.11
N ASP A 370 16.25 -16.62 -18.46
CA ASP A 370 15.82 -17.76 -17.62
C ASP A 370 15.04 -17.34 -16.34
N SER A 371 15.14 -18.08 -15.23
CA SER A 371 14.39 -17.88 -13.97
C SER A 371 15.26 -17.33 -12.85
N ASP A 372 14.65 -16.92 -11.72
CA ASP A 372 15.33 -16.46 -10.49
C ASP A 372 16.13 -15.16 -10.68
N ASN A 373 15.57 -14.25 -11.48
CA ASN A 373 16.16 -12.96 -11.79
C ASN A 373 15.57 -11.84 -10.93
N ASP A 374 15.70 -11.96 -9.61
CA ASP A 374 15.19 -10.94 -8.70
C ASP A 374 16.00 -9.63 -8.82
N GLY A 375 15.34 -8.48 -8.74
CA GLY A 375 16.03 -7.19 -8.72
C GLY A 375 16.86 -7.00 -7.45
N VAL A 376 16.17 -7.03 -6.30
CA VAL A 376 16.80 -7.01 -4.97
C VAL A 376 16.25 -8.15 -4.12
N ARG A 377 17.13 -8.88 -3.44
CA ARG A 377 16.75 -9.90 -2.46
C ARG A 377 17.41 -9.68 -1.11
N ILE A 378 16.60 -9.62 -0.05
CA ILE A 378 17.04 -9.61 1.35
C ILE A 378 16.75 -10.97 1.95
N ARG A 379 17.81 -11.76 2.22
CA ARG A 379 17.65 -13.15 2.69
C ARG A 379 17.10 -13.24 4.10
N SER A 380 16.56 -14.42 4.43
CA SER A 380 16.06 -14.74 5.76
C SER A 380 17.12 -14.58 6.85
N GLY A 381 16.73 -13.98 7.98
CA GLY A 381 17.61 -13.70 9.12
C GLY A 381 18.64 -12.59 8.89
N ARG A 382 18.52 -11.82 7.80
CA ARG A 382 19.37 -10.66 7.49
C ARG A 382 18.65 -9.36 7.84
N THR A 383 19.40 -8.28 8.04
CA THR A 383 18.86 -6.99 8.47
C THR A 383 19.35 -5.86 7.58
N VAL A 384 18.40 -5.06 7.10
CA VAL A 384 18.61 -3.75 6.47
C VAL A 384 17.99 -2.71 7.39
N SER A 385 18.77 -1.84 8.02
CA SER A 385 18.19 -0.92 9.00
C SER A 385 18.87 0.43 9.12
N THR A 386 18.12 1.43 9.56
CA THR A 386 18.59 2.77 9.89
C THR A 386 18.07 3.18 11.27
N SER A 387 18.72 4.16 11.91
CA SER A 387 18.16 4.79 13.12
C SER A 387 17.17 5.90 12.74
N SER A 388 17.60 6.85 11.92
CA SER A 388 16.78 8.01 11.51
C SER A 388 16.87 8.33 10.02
N GLY A 389 17.76 7.68 9.27
CA GLY A 389 17.87 7.85 7.82
C GLY A 389 16.76 7.12 7.05
N PRO A 390 16.41 7.57 5.84
CA PRO A 390 15.44 6.84 5.01
C PRO A 390 16.04 5.53 4.46
N ILE A 391 15.20 4.52 4.27
CA ILE A 391 15.52 3.28 3.56
C ILE A 391 14.79 3.29 2.23
N SER A 392 15.50 3.08 1.12
CA SER A 392 14.91 2.88 -0.20
C SER A 392 15.42 1.58 -0.80
N VAL A 393 14.51 0.66 -1.10
CA VAL A 393 14.80 -0.61 -1.78
C VAL A 393 14.02 -0.64 -3.08
N THR A 394 14.71 -0.42 -4.19
CA THR A 394 14.12 -0.46 -5.52
C THR A 394 14.63 -1.67 -6.28
N GLY A 395 13.72 -2.47 -6.85
CA GLY A 395 14.07 -3.69 -7.56
C GLY A 395 13.28 -3.89 -8.83
N PHE A 396 13.98 -4.26 -9.91
CA PHE A 396 13.40 -4.65 -11.19
C PHE A 396 13.72 -6.12 -11.45
N GLY A 397 12.69 -6.96 -11.51
CA GLY A 397 12.84 -8.35 -11.92
C GLY A 397 13.24 -8.39 -13.39
N GLY A 398 14.24 -9.19 -13.73
CA GLY A 398 14.68 -9.34 -15.12
C GLY A 398 13.79 -10.29 -15.92
N GLY A 399 14.13 -10.50 -17.19
CA GLY A 399 13.62 -11.65 -17.95
C GLY A 399 12.62 -11.29 -19.04
N ASP A 400 13.00 -11.49 -20.31
CA ASP A 400 12.08 -11.56 -21.46
C ASP A 400 11.77 -13.02 -21.88
N GLY A 401 12.39 -14.00 -21.20
CA GLY A 401 12.31 -15.43 -21.49
C GLY A 401 11.15 -16.19 -20.83
N ALA A 402 11.12 -17.52 -20.93
CA ALA A 402 10.07 -18.38 -20.34
C ALA A 402 10.29 -18.75 -18.86
N GLY A 403 11.29 -18.18 -18.20
CA GLY A 403 11.59 -18.47 -16.79
C GLY A 403 10.60 -17.84 -15.82
N ALA A 404 10.47 -18.46 -14.65
CA ALA A 404 9.63 -18.03 -13.53
C ALA A 404 10.45 -17.28 -12.45
N SER A 405 9.79 -16.74 -11.42
CA SER A 405 10.45 -16.10 -10.27
C SER A 405 11.31 -14.90 -10.64
N ASN A 406 10.78 -14.00 -11.47
CA ASN A 406 11.48 -12.76 -11.80
C ASN A 406 10.85 -11.60 -11.02
N GLN A 407 11.23 -11.44 -9.77
CA GLN A 407 10.56 -10.50 -8.86
C GLN A 407 11.31 -9.17 -8.79
N GLY A 408 10.59 -8.08 -8.58
CA GLY A 408 11.24 -6.78 -8.34
C GLY A 408 12.06 -6.80 -7.06
N VAL A 409 11.36 -6.91 -5.92
CA VAL A 409 11.98 -6.98 -4.60
C VAL A 409 11.49 -8.20 -3.84
N VAL A 410 12.41 -8.94 -3.23
CA VAL A 410 12.13 -10.06 -2.33
C VAL A 410 12.67 -9.76 -0.93
N VAL A 411 11.78 -9.69 0.06
CA VAL A 411 12.14 -9.48 1.46
C VAL A 411 11.81 -10.73 2.27
N GLN A 412 12.84 -11.40 2.77
CA GLN A 412 12.73 -12.53 3.69
C GLN A 412 13.39 -12.24 5.06
N GLY A 413 14.14 -11.14 5.15
CA GLY A 413 14.78 -10.65 6.37
C GLY A 413 14.01 -9.50 7.03
N THR A 414 14.73 -8.69 7.81
CA THR A 414 14.19 -7.52 8.50
C THR A 414 14.56 -6.24 7.77
N VAL A 415 13.60 -5.34 7.57
CA VAL A 415 13.81 -3.94 7.16
C VAL A 415 13.29 -3.04 8.29
N SER A 416 14.13 -2.18 8.88
CA SER A 416 13.74 -1.46 10.10
C SER A 416 14.28 -0.03 10.16
N SER A 417 13.41 0.92 10.51
CA SER A 417 13.75 2.32 10.80
C SER A 417 13.12 2.68 12.15
N ALA A 418 13.83 2.41 13.24
CA ALA A 418 13.23 2.38 14.59
C ALA A 418 13.87 3.33 15.61
N GLY A 419 14.71 4.27 15.18
CA GLY A 419 15.26 5.30 16.06
C GLY A 419 14.29 6.46 16.32
N ALA A 420 14.70 7.40 17.17
CA ALA A 420 13.98 8.66 17.36
C ALA A 420 14.06 9.48 16.05
N ALA A 421 12.93 10.02 15.56
CA ALA A 421 12.85 10.60 14.22
C ALA A 421 13.21 9.61 13.10
N ALA A 422 12.69 8.38 13.19
CA ALA A 422 12.82 7.35 12.17
C ALA A 422 12.53 7.89 10.77
N GLY A 423 13.43 7.59 9.81
CA GLY A 423 13.24 7.95 8.41
C GLY A 423 12.25 6.99 7.72
N PRO A 424 11.62 7.40 6.59
CA PRO A 424 10.68 6.57 5.87
C PRO A 424 11.34 5.31 5.29
N ILE A 425 10.55 4.25 5.14
CA ILE A 425 10.92 3.00 4.46
C ILE A 425 10.14 2.93 3.15
N ASP A 426 10.84 2.92 2.03
CA ASP A 426 10.25 2.82 0.69
C ASP A 426 10.75 1.55 -0.01
N ILE A 427 9.84 0.63 -0.32
CA ILE A 427 10.13 -0.63 -1.01
C ILE A 427 9.35 -0.64 -2.32
N ASN A 428 10.06 -0.47 -3.44
CA ASN A 428 9.51 -0.37 -4.78
C ASN A 428 9.96 -1.55 -5.64
N GLY A 429 9.03 -2.36 -6.12
CA GLY A 429 9.34 -3.53 -6.92
C GLY A 429 8.54 -3.61 -8.22
N THR A 430 9.20 -3.88 -9.34
CA THR A 430 8.55 -4.21 -10.61
C THR A 430 8.93 -5.63 -11.03
N GLY A 431 7.95 -6.52 -11.20
CA GLY A 431 8.18 -7.89 -11.67
C GLY A 431 8.63 -7.91 -13.13
N GLY A 432 9.42 -8.91 -13.49
CA GLY A 432 9.96 -9.06 -14.84
C GLY A 432 8.93 -9.46 -15.90
N ASN A 433 9.27 -9.24 -17.17
CA ASN A 433 8.40 -9.47 -18.32
C ASN A 433 8.38 -10.94 -18.79
N GLY A 434 8.95 -11.85 -18.00
CA GLY A 434 9.09 -13.26 -18.34
C GLY A 434 7.73 -13.93 -18.49
N THR A 435 7.65 -14.93 -19.37
CA THR A 435 6.39 -15.66 -19.61
C THR A 435 6.09 -16.75 -18.58
N GLY A 436 7.05 -17.07 -17.69
CA GLY A 436 6.85 -17.97 -16.54
C GLY A 436 6.00 -17.33 -15.43
N GLY A 437 5.66 -18.10 -14.38
CA GLY A 437 4.88 -17.57 -13.24
C GLY A 437 5.73 -16.85 -12.18
N LEU A 438 5.08 -16.33 -11.13
CA LEU A 438 5.73 -15.68 -9.97
C LEU A 438 6.50 -14.38 -10.28
N ASN A 439 6.07 -13.61 -11.28
CA ASN A 439 6.67 -12.31 -11.60
C ASN A 439 6.03 -11.21 -10.75
N ARG A 440 6.37 -11.19 -9.46
CA ARG A 440 5.80 -10.25 -8.49
C ARG A 440 6.55 -8.92 -8.49
N GLY A 441 5.86 -7.82 -8.24
CA GLY A 441 6.50 -6.55 -7.95
C GLY A 441 7.32 -6.65 -6.67
N VAL A 442 6.63 -6.83 -5.55
CA VAL A 442 7.23 -7.03 -4.22
C VAL A 442 6.74 -8.33 -3.61
N TRP A 443 7.65 -9.12 -3.03
CA TRP A 443 7.32 -10.30 -2.25
C TRP A 443 7.95 -10.27 -0.85
N ILE A 444 7.11 -10.24 0.17
CA ILE A 444 7.49 -10.25 1.59
C ILE A 444 7.09 -11.60 2.17
N SER A 445 8.06 -12.38 2.67
CA SER A 445 7.85 -13.77 3.10
C SER A 445 8.66 -14.13 4.33
N GLY A 446 8.00 -14.38 5.46
CA GLY A 446 8.67 -14.65 6.75
C GLY A 446 9.54 -13.49 7.23
N ALA A 447 9.22 -12.27 6.81
CA ALA A 447 10.00 -11.07 7.01
C ALA A 447 9.36 -10.12 8.04
N ALA A 448 10.13 -9.15 8.52
CA ALA A 448 9.63 -8.09 9.39
C ALA A 448 10.00 -6.72 8.81
N ILE A 449 9.01 -5.86 8.59
CA ILE A 449 9.20 -4.46 8.16
C ILE A 449 8.61 -3.60 9.28
N ASN A 450 9.43 -2.77 9.93
CA ASN A 450 8.94 -1.97 11.06
C ASN A 450 9.48 -0.54 11.09
N SER A 451 8.64 0.36 11.59
CA SER A 451 9.00 1.76 11.83
C SER A 451 8.31 2.31 13.07
N VAL A 452 8.87 3.37 13.66
CA VAL A 452 8.22 4.13 14.75
C VAL A 452 7.51 5.35 14.16
N GLU A 453 8.25 6.25 13.50
CA GLU A 453 7.71 7.53 12.99
C GLU A 453 7.81 7.68 11.46
N GLY A 454 8.73 6.95 10.81
CA GLY A 454 8.92 7.06 9.37
C GLY A 454 7.93 6.21 8.59
N ASP A 455 7.13 6.81 7.73
CA ASP A 455 6.14 6.10 6.91
C ASP A 455 6.73 4.87 6.19
N ILE A 456 5.94 3.78 6.14
CA ILE A 456 6.27 2.56 5.42
C ILE A 456 5.47 2.55 4.11
N LEU A 457 6.16 2.71 2.99
CA LEU A 457 5.60 2.56 1.65
C LEU A 457 6.10 1.26 1.02
N ILE A 458 5.16 0.41 0.60
CA ILE A 458 5.45 -0.80 -0.18
C ILE A 458 4.68 -0.69 -1.49
N SER A 459 5.40 -0.48 -2.60
CA SER A 459 4.80 -0.36 -3.94
C SER A 459 5.28 -1.48 -4.85
N GLY A 460 4.36 -2.20 -5.46
CA GLY A 460 4.66 -3.33 -6.32
C GLY A 460 3.83 -3.35 -7.60
N SER A 461 4.49 -3.48 -8.74
CA SER A 461 3.85 -3.78 -10.03
C SER A 461 4.22 -5.18 -10.48
N GLY A 462 3.22 -6.05 -10.69
CA GLY A 462 3.43 -7.38 -11.25
C GLY A 462 3.92 -7.30 -12.70
N GLY A 463 4.71 -8.29 -13.10
CA GLY A 463 5.21 -8.42 -14.48
C GLY A 463 4.27 -9.20 -15.40
N LEU A 464 4.68 -9.43 -16.64
CA LEU A 464 3.93 -10.30 -17.58
C LEU A 464 3.82 -11.72 -17.01
N GLY A 465 2.70 -12.42 -17.20
CA GLY A 465 2.50 -13.78 -16.69
C GLY A 465 1.50 -14.56 -17.52
N ILE A 466 1.95 -15.19 -18.60
CA ILE A 466 1.09 -16.06 -19.43
C ILE A 466 0.94 -17.48 -18.85
N GLY A 467 1.68 -17.81 -17.78
CA GLY A 467 1.52 -19.03 -16.98
C GLY A 467 0.44 -18.91 -15.89
N SER A 468 0.02 -20.05 -15.32
CA SER A 468 -1.20 -20.14 -14.49
C SER A 468 -1.17 -19.45 -13.12
N ASN A 469 -0.10 -18.78 -12.67
CA ASN A 469 -0.05 -18.21 -11.32
C ASN A 469 0.84 -16.95 -11.16
N ASN A 470 0.26 -15.92 -10.53
CA ASN A 470 0.89 -14.92 -9.66
C ASN A 470 1.72 -13.79 -10.29
N SER A 471 1.15 -13.08 -11.25
CA SER A 471 1.60 -11.72 -11.60
C SER A 471 1.05 -10.71 -10.59
N VAL A 472 1.53 -10.79 -9.35
CA VAL A 472 1.02 -9.98 -8.23
C VAL A 472 1.80 -8.68 -8.12
N GLY A 473 1.13 -7.56 -7.83
CA GLY A 473 1.79 -6.31 -7.47
C GLY A 473 2.62 -6.46 -6.19
N VAL A 474 1.93 -6.62 -5.06
CA VAL A 474 2.53 -6.85 -3.74
C VAL A 474 2.00 -8.13 -3.12
N ALA A 475 2.88 -9.02 -2.67
CA ALA A 475 2.50 -10.22 -1.93
C ALA A 475 3.16 -10.23 -0.53
N ILE A 476 2.35 -10.26 0.52
CA ILE A 476 2.77 -10.34 1.93
C ILE A 476 2.28 -11.67 2.49
N GLY A 477 3.17 -12.52 2.99
CA GLY A 477 2.71 -13.73 3.66
C GLY A 477 3.76 -14.56 4.36
N ASN A 478 3.44 -15.83 4.64
CA ASN A 478 4.30 -16.75 5.39
C ASN A 478 4.72 -16.16 6.76
N SER A 479 3.74 -15.70 7.55
CA SER A 479 3.94 -15.07 8.86
C SER A 479 4.79 -13.78 8.82
N SER A 480 4.75 -13.05 7.70
CA SER A 480 5.40 -11.73 7.62
C SER A 480 4.68 -10.70 8.46
N VAL A 481 5.43 -9.72 8.98
CA VAL A 481 4.91 -8.61 9.79
C VAL A 481 5.31 -7.29 9.13
N VAL A 482 4.33 -6.41 8.89
CA VAL A 482 4.53 -5.00 8.55
C VAL A 482 3.92 -4.17 9.67
N GLU A 483 4.74 -3.43 10.41
CA GLU A 483 4.35 -2.86 11.69
C GLU A 483 4.77 -1.40 11.89
N SER A 484 3.83 -0.58 12.35
CA SER A 484 4.08 0.74 12.91
C SER A 484 3.89 0.71 14.42
N THR A 485 4.94 1.08 15.16
CA THR A 485 4.94 1.07 16.64
C THR A 485 4.84 2.46 17.26
N GLY A 486 4.77 3.51 16.43
CA GLY A 486 4.67 4.89 16.90
C GLY A 486 3.31 5.20 17.51
N THR A 487 3.30 6.20 18.39
CA THR A 487 2.09 6.73 19.02
C THR A 487 1.93 8.23 18.73
N GLY A 488 0.70 8.72 18.67
CA GLY A 488 0.36 10.11 18.33
C GLY A 488 0.47 10.41 16.83
N THR A 489 0.28 11.68 16.47
CA THR A 489 0.17 12.15 15.08
C THR A 489 1.40 11.90 14.18
N ASN A 490 2.54 11.52 14.75
CA ASN A 490 3.77 11.23 14.01
C ASN A 490 4.03 9.73 13.87
N ALA A 491 3.10 8.88 14.32
CA ALA A 491 3.22 7.44 14.12
C ALA A 491 3.32 7.12 12.61
N ALA A 492 4.22 6.21 12.25
CA ALA A 492 4.45 5.85 10.86
C ALA A 492 3.16 5.33 10.20
N ARG A 493 2.76 5.91 9.08
CA ARG A 493 1.66 5.36 8.27
C ARG A 493 2.16 4.17 7.48
N ILE A 494 1.29 3.19 7.25
CA ILE A 494 1.58 2.02 6.40
C ILE A 494 0.78 2.17 5.11
N THR A 495 1.46 2.28 3.98
CA THR A 495 0.84 2.35 2.65
C THR A 495 1.35 1.19 1.79
N VAL A 496 0.44 0.36 1.29
CA VAL A 496 0.74 -0.72 0.36
C VAL A 496 0.02 -0.44 -0.96
N LEU A 497 0.79 -0.31 -2.04
CA LEU A 497 0.29 -0.04 -3.39
C LEU A 497 0.61 -1.23 -4.28
N GLY A 498 -0.41 -1.91 -4.82
CA GLY A 498 -0.22 -3.08 -5.66
C GLY A 498 -0.90 -2.94 -7.01
N GLY A 499 -0.15 -3.02 -8.10
CA GLY A 499 -0.67 -3.16 -9.46
C GLY A 499 -0.44 -4.58 -9.97
N GLY A 500 -1.50 -5.32 -10.29
CA GLY A 500 -1.39 -6.65 -10.89
C GLY A 500 -0.75 -6.56 -12.27
N GLY A 501 0.05 -7.56 -12.62
CA GLY A 501 0.69 -7.63 -13.93
C GLY A 501 -0.26 -8.08 -15.03
N SER A 502 0.22 -8.09 -16.29
CA SER A 502 -0.60 -8.51 -17.43
C SER A 502 -0.43 -10.00 -17.72
N GLY A 503 -1.51 -10.76 -17.91
CA GLY A 503 -1.38 -12.21 -17.93
C GLY A 503 -2.62 -13.05 -18.25
N ALA A 504 -2.48 -14.37 -18.07
CA ALA A 504 -3.53 -15.36 -18.30
C ALA A 504 -4.22 -15.83 -17.00
N ALA A 505 -3.69 -15.56 -15.80
CA ALA A 505 -4.37 -15.83 -14.52
C ALA A 505 -3.61 -15.20 -13.34
N GLY A 506 -4.30 -14.95 -12.22
CA GLY A 506 -3.66 -14.58 -10.96
C GLY A 506 -3.00 -13.20 -10.99
N MET A 507 -3.71 -12.23 -11.55
CA MET A 507 -3.26 -10.86 -11.79
C MET A 507 -3.73 -9.95 -10.66
N THR A 508 -3.30 -10.25 -9.44
CA THR A 508 -3.79 -9.56 -8.24
C THR A 508 -2.97 -8.31 -7.94
N GLY A 509 -3.61 -7.22 -7.53
CA GLY A 509 -2.91 -6.02 -7.05
C GLY A 509 -2.12 -6.31 -5.78
N ILE A 510 -2.82 -6.61 -4.70
CA ILE A 510 -2.25 -6.93 -3.38
C ILE A 510 -2.74 -8.30 -2.91
N VAL A 511 -1.83 -9.13 -2.40
CA VAL A 511 -2.16 -10.39 -1.71
C VAL A 511 -1.58 -10.34 -0.30
N VAL A 512 -2.43 -10.55 0.72
CA VAL A 512 -2.00 -10.83 2.10
C VAL A 512 -2.41 -12.25 2.44
N SER A 513 -1.46 -13.13 2.76
CA SER A 513 -1.80 -14.53 3.04
C SER A 513 -0.88 -15.27 4.02
N GLY A 514 -1.29 -16.46 4.45
CA GLY A 514 -0.46 -17.36 5.26
C GLY A 514 0.00 -16.71 6.57
N GLN A 515 -0.93 -16.17 7.35
CA GLN A 515 -0.68 -15.42 8.59
C GLN A 515 0.12 -14.12 8.42
N GLY A 516 0.06 -13.48 7.24
CA GLY A 516 0.60 -12.13 7.06
C GLY A 516 -0.11 -11.13 7.97
N LEU A 517 0.65 -10.34 8.73
CA LEU A 517 0.16 -9.32 9.66
C LEU A 517 0.58 -7.92 9.20
N ILE A 518 -0.38 -7.03 9.05
CA ILE A 518 -0.14 -5.59 8.90
C ILE A 518 -0.75 -4.90 10.13
N THR A 519 0.05 -4.20 10.93
CA THR A 519 -0.43 -3.65 12.20
C THR A 519 0.11 -2.25 12.48
N SER A 520 -0.71 -1.41 13.11
CA SER A 520 -0.30 -0.08 13.55
C SER A 520 -0.92 0.24 14.93
N ILE A 521 -0.30 1.16 15.67
CA ILE A 521 -0.94 1.78 16.84
C ILE A 521 -1.75 2.99 16.37
N ASP A 522 -1.07 4.07 15.98
CA ASP A 522 -1.71 5.36 15.68
C ASP A 522 -1.48 5.84 14.22
N GLY A 523 -0.64 5.15 13.43
CA GLY A 523 -0.40 5.52 12.02
C GLY A 523 -1.32 4.80 11.05
N ASP A 524 -2.09 5.51 10.23
CA ASP A 524 -3.07 4.93 9.30
C ASP A 524 -2.52 3.79 8.43
N ILE A 525 -3.37 2.80 8.16
CA ILE A 525 -3.09 1.67 7.28
C ILE A 525 -3.91 1.82 6.00
N LEU A 526 -3.24 1.96 4.86
CA LEU A 526 -3.85 2.02 3.53
C LEU A 526 -3.31 0.90 2.65
N LEU A 527 -4.21 0.07 2.11
CA LEU A 527 -3.93 -0.85 1.03
C LEU A 527 -4.69 -0.39 -0.21
N SER A 528 -3.99 -0.09 -1.30
CA SER A 528 -4.60 0.25 -2.59
C SER A 528 -4.14 -0.74 -3.67
N GLY A 529 -5.06 -1.62 -4.09
CA GLY A 529 -4.78 -2.74 -4.99
C GLY A 529 -5.56 -2.64 -6.29
N ASN A 530 -4.87 -2.64 -7.43
CA ASN A 530 -5.47 -2.71 -8.75
C ASN A 530 -5.17 -4.07 -9.39
N GLY A 531 -6.19 -4.82 -9.78
CA GLY A 531 -6.02 -6.05 -10.54
C GLY A 531 -5.44 -5.76 -11.92
N GLY A 532 -4.69 -6.73 -12.46
CA GLY A 532 -4.00 -6.59 -13.74
C GLY A 532 -4.89 -6.79 -14.96
N THR A 533 -4.30 -6.62 -16.15
CA THR A 533 -5.00 -6.74 -17.43
C THR A 533 -4.75 -8.10 -18.08
N GLY A 534 -5.81 -8.86 -18.35
CA GLY A 534 -5.69 -10.18 -18.96
C GLY A 534 -6.93 -10.68 -19.70
N THR A 535 -6.79 -11.86 -20.31
CA THR A 535 -7.83 -12.53 -21.09
C THR A 535 -8.51 -13.68 -20.32
N ALA A 536 -8.12 -13.93 -19.06
CA ALA A 536 -8.62 -15.05 -18.28
C ALA A 536 -8.93 -14.65 -16.82
N ALA A 537 -9.29 -15.64 -15.98
CA ALA A 537 -9.92 -15.41 -14.68
C ALA A 537 -8.95 -14.89 -13.59
N SER A 538 -9.53 -14.31 -12.53
CA SER A 538 -8.83 -13.91 -11.30
C SER A 538 -7.90 -12.70 -11.45
N ALA A 539 -8.51 -11.53 -11.64
CA ALA A 539 -7.84 -10.22 -11.63
C ALA A 539 -8.37 -9.40 -10.44
N VAL A 540 -7.92 -9.74 -9.23
CA VAL A 540 -8.44 -9.16 -7.98
C VAL A 540 -7.67 -7.89 -7.62
N GLY A 541 -8.33 -6.85 -7.09
CA GLY A 541 -7.64 -5.68 -6.54
C GLY A 541 -6.83 -6.04 -5.30
N ILE A 542 -7.53 -6.47 -4.24
CA ILE A 542 -6.95 -6.91 -2.97
C ILE A 542 -7.49 -8.29 -2.59
N LEU A 543 -6.60 -9.24 -2.32
CA LEU A 543 -6.93 -10.58 -1.83
C LEU A 543 -6.32 -10.81 -0.45
N MET A 544 -7.15 -11.08 0.55
CA MET A 544 -6.72 -11.63 1.85
C MET A 544 -7.11 -13.11 1.93
N ASP A 545 -6.16 -13.98 2.28
CA ASP A 545 -6.37 -15.43 2.39
C ASP A 545 -5.62 -16.05 3.58
N THR A 546 -6.06 -17.21 4.08
CA THR A 546 -5.28 -18.09 4.98
C THR A 546 -4.75 -17.35 6.22
N ASP A 547 -5.65 -16.96 7.12
CA ASP A 547 -5.36 -16.28 8.40
C ASP A 547 -4.64 -14.92 8.27
N ALA A 548 -4.81 -14.20 7.16
CA ALA A 548 -4.30 -12.84 7.02
C ALA A 548 -4.97 -11.87 8.02
N VAL A 549 -4.17 -10.99 8.62
CA VAL A 549 -4.62 -10.01 9.62
C VAL A 549 -4.18 -8.60 9.26
N ILE A 550 -5.11 -7.66 9.29
CA ILE A 550 -4.83 -6.22 9.26
C ILE A 550 -5.42 -5.61 10.53
N ARG A 551 -4.63 -4.80 11.24
CA ARG A 551 -4.99 -4.37 12.59
C ARG A 551 -4.55 -2.97 13.00
N SER A 552 -5.49 -2.20 13.54
CA SER A 552 -5.21 -1.02 14.35
C SER A 552 -5.32 -1.34 15.84
N THR A 553 -4.33 -0.95 16.64
CA THR A 553 -4.24 -1.25 18.08
C THR A 553 -4.31 -0.01 18.98
N GLY A 554 -4.37 1.17 18.38
CA GLY A 554 -4.50 2.45 19.09
C GLY A 554 -5.79 2.50 19.92
N THR A 555 -5.71 3.16 21.07
CA THR A 555 -6.87 3.35 21.97
C THR A 555 -7.25 4.82 22.14
N GLY A 556 -6.49 5.72 21.51
CA GLY A 556 -6.68 7.16 21.57
C GLY A 556 -7.33 7.73 20.31
N VAL A 557 -7.51 9.05 20.29
CA VAL A 557 -8.08 9.78 19.14
C VAL A 557 -7.22 9.71 17.87
N ASP A 558 -5.93 9.41 18.03
CA ASP A 558 -4.98 9.25 16.94
C ASP A 558 -4.89 7.78 16.48
N SER A 559 -5.77 6.89 16.95
CA SER A 559 -5.73 5.47 16.54
C SER A 559 -5.80 5.33 15.03
N ALA A 560 -4.99 4.44 14.47
CA ALA A 560 -4.89 4.26 13.02
C ALA A 560 -6.25 3.89 12.40
N SER A 561 -6.65 4.58 11.34
CA SER A 561 -7.71 4.11 10.44
C SER A 561 -7.20 2.98 9.55
N VAL A 562 -8.09 2.09 9.11
CA VAL A 562 -7.78 0.97 8.20
C VAL A 562 -8.59 1.10 6.94
N THR A 563 -7.94 1.41 5.82
CA THR A 563 -8.58 1.56 4.51
C THR A 563 -8.05 0.53 3.53
N LEU A 564 -8.93 -0.26 2.94
CA LEU A 564 -8.66 -1.12 1.79
C LEU A 564 -9.41 -0.56 0.58
N ASP A 565 -8.68 -0.22 -0.47
CA ASP A 565 -9.21 0.28 -1.75
C ASP A 565 -8.79 -0.67 -2.87
N GLY A 566 -9.69 -1.56 -3.26
CA GLY A 566 -9.46 -2.61 -4.23
C GLY A 566 -10.25 -2.39 -5.51
N THR A 567 -9.56 -2.25 -6.64
CA THR A 567 -10.19 -2.26 -7.97
C THR A 567 -9.79 -3.52 -8.74
N GLY A 568 -10.76 -4.31 -9.17
CA GLY A 568 -10.53 -5.49 -10.00
C GLY A 568 -9.99 -5.14 -11.40
N GLY A 569 -9.26 -6.06 -11.99
CA GLY A 569 -8.67 -5.92 -13.33
C GLY A 569 -9.61 -6.37 -14.46
N SER A 570 -9.05 -6.68 -15.63
CA SER A 570 -9.85 -7.23 -16.74
C SER A 570 -9.76 -8.75 -16.80
N GLY A 571 -10.88 -9.45 -17.02
CA GLY A 571 -10.91 -10.91 -17.05
C GLY A 571 -12.30 -11.49 -17.37
N THR A 572 -12.38 -12.82 -17.49
CA THR A 572 -13.64 -13.50 -17.80
C THR A 572 -14.49 -13.82 -16.56
N SER A 573 -13.88 -13.92 -15.38
CA SER A 573 -14.54 -14.16 -14.09
C SER A 573 -13.61 -13.86 -12.92
N SER A 574 -14.18 -13.65 -11.71
CA SER A 574 -13.43 -13.35 -10.47
C SER A 574 -12.56 -12.09 -10.57
N VAL A 575 -13.09 -11.02 -11.16
CA VAL A 575 -12.42 -9.71 -11.25
C VAL A 575 -12.77 -8.81 -10.06
N ASN A 576 -12.68 -9.37 -8.85
CA ASN A 576 -13.21 -8.73 -7.64
C ASN A 576 -12.39 -7.49 -7.24
N GLY A 577 -13.03 -6.50 -6.63
CA GLY A 577 -12.32 -5.36 -6.04
C GLY A 577 -11.52 -5.81 -4.81
N ILE A 578 -12.25 -6.26 -3.79
CA ILE A 578 -11.70 -6.83 -2.55
C ILE A 578 -12.24 -8.24 -2.36
N GLN A 579 -11.37 -9.17 -1.98
CA GLN A 579 -11.72 -10.55 -1.67
C GLN A 579 -11.10 -10.96 -0.33
N LEU A 580 -11.96 -11.16 0.67
CA LEU A 580 -11.59 -11.72 1.96
C LEU A 580 -12.07 -13.17 1.98
N GLN A 581 -11.16 -14.12 1.91
CA GLN A 581 -11.50 -15.54 1.97
C GLN A 581 -10.61 -16.26 2.97
N ASP A 582 -11.03 -17.40 3.50
CA ASP A 582 -10.06 -18.36 4.03
C ASP A 582 -10.28 -19.71 3.36
N SER A 583 -9.25 -20.13 2.62
CA SER A 583 -9.19 -21.40 1.90
C SER A 583 -8.56 -22.53 2.74
N GLY A 584 -8.14 -22.23 3.98
CA GLY A 584 -7.50 -23.12 4.93
C GLY A 584 -8.44 -23.67 6.03
N ALA A 585 -7.87 -24.41 6.98
CA ALA A 585 -8.55 -24.90 8.18
C ALA A 585 -8.35 -23.94 9.38
N GLY A 586 -8.05 -22.67 9.09
CA GLY A 586 -7.59 -21.64 10.02
C GLY A 586 -8.72 -20.88 10.73
N GLY A 587 -8.34 -19.85 11.48
CA GLY A 587 -9.23 -18.98 12.27
C GLY A 587 -9.89 -17.85 11.48
N GLY A 588 -9.75 -17.84 10.15
CA GLY A 588 -10.35 -16.85 9.25
C GLY A 588 -9.46 -15.63 9.00
N THR A 589 -9.72 -14.90 7.91
CA THR A 589 -9.09 -13.60 7.66
C THR A 589 -9.74 -12.52 8.52
N THR A 590 -8.96 -11.59 9.05
CA THR A 590 -9.47 -10.57 9.99
C THR A 590 -8.95 -9.17 9.65
N ILE A 591 -9.86 -8.21 9.60
CA ILE A 591 -9.57 -6.78 9.63
C ILE A 591 -10.13 -6.27 10.96
N GLU A 592 -9.30 -5.71 11.82
CA GLU A 592 -9.75 -5.22 13.11
C GLU A 592 -9.20 -3.84 13.48
N SER A 593 -10.01 -3.07 14.20
CA SER A 593 -9.63 -1.78 14.77
C SER A 593 -10.16 -1.65 16.19
N VAL A 594 -9.45 -0.89 17.02
CA VAL A 594 -9.82 -0.63 18.40
C VAL A 594 -10.49 0.74 18.56
N VAL A 595 -10.21 1.74 17.72
CA VAL A 595 -10.86 3.08 17.74
C VAL A 595 -10.86 3.75 16.37
N GLY A 596 -9.91 3.44 15.47
CA GLY A 596 -9.90 4.04 14.15
C GLY A 596 -10.97 3.44 13.22
N ASP A 597 -11.48 4.23 12.28
CA ASP A 597 -12.48 3.77 11.31
C ASP A 597 -11.92 2.64 10.42
N ILE A 598 -12.80 1.76 9.95
CA ILE A 598 -12.48 0.73 8.97
C ILE A 598 -13.28 1.02 7.69
N ALA A 599 -12.59 1.18 6.56
CA ALA A 599 -13.20 1.40 5.25
C ALA A 599 -12.74 0.33 4.25
N LEU A 600 -13.70 -0.39 3.66
CA LEU A 600 -13.47 -1.31 2.55
C LEU A 600 -14.16 -0.71 1.32
N ILE A 601 -13.39 -0.39 0.28
CA ILE A 601 -13.86 0.19 -0.97
C ILE A 601 -13.47 -0.76 -2.10
N GLY A 602 -14.44 -1.49 -2.64
CA GLY A 602 -14.20 -2.53 -3.64
C GLY A 602 -14.96 -2.26 -4.91
N THR A 603 -14.25 -2.05 -6.02
CA THR A 603 -14.85 -1.94 -7.35
C THR A 603 -14.43 -3.14 -8.19
N ALA A 604 -15.36 -3.96 -8.66
CA ALA A 604 -15.03 -5.04 -9.58
C ALA A 604 -14.63 -4.48 -10.95
N GLY A 605 -13.73 -5.19 -11.61
CA GLY A 605 -13.20 -4.79 -12.90
C GLY A 605 -14.07 -5.17 -14.10
N VAL A 606 -13.48 -5.12 -15.30
CA VAL A 606 -14.17 -5.46 -16.55
C VAL A 606 -14.27 -6.97 -16.68
N GLY A 607 -15.44 -7.52 -16.35
CA GLY A 607 -15.71 -8.97 -16.31
C GLY A 607 -16.76 -9.33 -15.25
N SER A 608 -17.03 -10.63 -15.10
CA SER A 608 -17.89 -11.11 -14.01
C SER A 608 -17.13 -11.02 -12.69
N GLY A 609 -17.59 -10.17 -11.78
CA GLY A 609 -16.87 -9.84 -10.57
C GLY A 609 -17.70 -9.06 -9.56
N ILE A 610 -17.30 -9.21 -8.31
CA ILE A 610 -17.96 -8.64 -7.12
C ILE A 610 -17.12 -7.48 -6.60
N GLY A 611 -17.75 -6.37 -6.21
CA GLY A 611 -17.04 -5.25 -5.61
C GLY A 611 -16.24 -5.68 -4.38
N ILE A 612 -16.94 -6.22 -3.39
CA ILE A 612 -16.36 -6.80 -2.17
C ILE A 612 -16.99 -8.18 -1.93
N THR A 613 -16.16 -9.22 -1.78
CA THR A 613 -16.64 -10.55 -1.37
C THR A 613 -15.93 -11.03 -0.10
N MET A 614 -16.72 -11.53 0.85
CA MET A 614 -16.29 -12.09 2.13
C MET A 614 -16.76 -13.55 2.23
N GLY A 615 -15.83 -14.49 2.39
CA GLY A 615 -16.10 -15.92 2.43
C GLY A 615 -15.12 -16.67 3.33
N GLY A 616 -15.39 -17.95 3.61
CA GLY A 616 -14.49 -18.82 4.37
C GLY A 616 -14.13 -18.34 5.78
N VAL A 617 -15.01 -17.64 6.51
CA VAL A 617 -14.71 -16.96 7.81
C VAL A 617 -13.89 -15.66 7.65
N GLY A 618 -14.23 -14.82 6.67
CA GLY A 618 -13.76 -13.43 6.60
C GLY A 618 -14.44 -12.55 7.66
N ASN A 619 -13.67 -11.94 8.55
CA ASN A 619 -14.16 -11.09 9.63
C ASN A 619 -13.69 -9.64 9.47
N VAL A 620 -14.60 -8.69 9.63
CA VAL A 620 -14.29 -7.27 9.79
C VAL A 620 -14.86 -6.83 11.14
N ARG A 621 -14.01 -6.36 12.06
CA ARG A 621 -14.40 -6.13 13.45
C ARG A 621 -13.90 -4.81 13.96
N ASP A 622 -14.82 -3.93 14.34
CA ASP A 622 -14.53 -2.92 15.34
C ASP A 622 -14.79 -3.53 16.73
N ILE A 623 -13.78 -3.46 17.59
CA ILE A 623 -13.85 -3.93 18.98
C ILE A 623 -13.86 -2.76 19.97
N SER A 624 -13.94 -1.52 19.48
CA SER A 624 -14.06 -0.28 20.26
C SER A 624 -15.36 -0.19 21.03
N HIS A 625 -15.41 0.65 22.08
CA HIS A 625 -16.66 1.24 22.60
C HIS A 625 -16.76 2.73 22.21
N GLY A 626 -16.09 3.11 21.12
CA GLY A 626 -16.02 4.45 20.55
C GLY A 626 -16.91 4.59 19.31
N THR A 627 -16.86 5.74 18.65
CA THR A 627 -17.70 6.04 17.47
C THR A 627 -17.07 5.60 16.14
N ALA A 628 -16.16 4.61 16.17
CA ALA A 628 -15.39 4.20 15.00
C ALA A 628 -16.29 3.50 13.99
N ALA A 629 -16.46 4.08 12.80
CA ALA A 629 -17.39 3.51 11.83
C ALA A 629 -16.75 2.37 11.03
N ILE A 630 -17.57 1.41 10.62
CA ILE A 630 -17.21 0.43 9.58
C ILE A 630 -17.98 0.77 8.32
N THR A 631 -17.26 1.15 7.26
CA THR A 631 -17.84 1.42 5.94
C THR A 631 -17.45 0.32 4.95
N VAL A 632 -18.42 -0.25 4.24
CA VAL A 632 -18.22 -1.29 3.22
C VAL A 632 -18.90 -0.86 1.92
N ASP A 633 -18.12 -0.32 0.99
CA ASP A 633 -18.58 0.22 -0.28
C ASP A 633 -18.18 -0.71 -1.45
N GLY A 634 -19.13 -1.48 -1.96
CA GLY A 634 -18.92 -2.44 -3.04
C GLY A 634 -19.65 -2.06 -4.33
N THR A 635 -18.94 -2.02 -5.45
CA THR A 635 -19.51 -1.86 -6.79
C THR A 635 -19.20 -3.08 -7.66
N GLY A 636 -20.23 -3.76 -8.15
CA GLY A 636 -20.11 -4.91 -9.06
C GLY A 636 -19.54 -4.52 -10.43
N GLY A 637 -19.01 -5.50 -11.18
CA GLY A 637 -18.31 -5.23 -12.45
C GLY A 637 -19.26 -4.85 -13.61
N SER A 638 -18.81 -5.01 -14.85
CA SER A 638 -19.63 -4.65 -16.04
C SER A 638 -20.02 -5.82 -16.98
N SER A 639 -20.09 -7.07 -16.52
CA SER A 639 -20.49 -8.23 -17.35
C SER A 639 -22.01 -8.45 -17.36
N THR A 640 -22.50 -9.46 -18.10
CA THR A 640 -23.95 -9.70 -18.25
C THR A 640 -24.61 -10.24 -16.98
N ASP A 641 -23.97 -11.11 -16.20
CA ASP A 641 -24.59 -11.81 -15.06
C ASP A 641 -23.68 -11.80 -13.82
N ALA A 642 -24.27 -11.96 -12.63
CA ALA A 642 -23.57 -12.11 -11.35
C ALA A 642 -22.71 -10.88 -10.95
N GLN A 643 -23.29 -9.69 -11.07
CA GLN A 643 -22.61 -8.43 -10.77
C GLN A 643 -23.00 -7.90 -9.40
N ILE A 644 -22.35 -8.41 -8.35
CA ILE A 644 -22.71 -8.09 -6.96
C ILE A 644 -21.86 -6.92 -6.43
N GLY A 645 -22.48 -5.97 -5.74
CA GLY A 645 -21.75 -4.90 -5.03
C GLY A 645 -20.96 -5.46 -3.84
N VAL A 646 -21.69 -5.94 -2.83
CA VAL A 646 -21.13 -6.56 -1.62
C VAL A 646 -21.72 -7.96 -1.45
N GLN A 647 -20.85 -8.96 -1.26
CA GLN A 647 -21.27 -10.35 -1.01
C GLN A 647 -20.66 -10.87 0.29
N MET A 648 -21.50 -11.44 1.16
CA MET A 648 -21.08 -12.12 2.39
C MET A 648 -21.57 -13.56 2.44
N THR A 649 -20.64 -14.51 2.59
CA THR A 649 -20.94 -15.95 2.65
C THR A 649 -20.17 -16.66 3.77
N ALA A 650 -20.52 -17.92 4.03
CA ALA A 650 -19.71 -18.90 4.78
C ALA A 650 -19.27 -18.42 6.17
N ASN A 651 -20.24 -17.94 6.98
CA ASN A 651 -20.04 -17.42 8.33
C ASN A 651 -19.09 -16.20 8.42
N SER A 652 -19.00 -15.39 7.36
CA SER A 652 -18.34 -14.08 7.44
C SER A 652 -19.11 -13.15 8.37
N VAL A 653 -18.39 -12.33 9.13
CA VAL A 653 -19.00 -11.43 10.12
C VAL A 653 -18.41 -10.04 9.98
N VAL A 654 -19.28 -9.04 9.89
CA VAL A 654 -18.94 -7.63 10.08
C VAL A 654 -19.57 -7.20 11.41
N SER A 655 -18.76 -6.76 12.36
CA SER A 655 -19.27 -6.39 13.69
C SER A 655 -18.66 -5.12 14.24
N SER A 656 -19.47 -4.33 14.93
CA SER A 656 -19.06 -3.16 15.69
C SER A 656 -19.72 -3.18 17.06
N VAL A 657 -19.14 -2.52 18.06
CA VAL A 657 -19.85 -2.30 19.34
C VAL A 657 -20.66 -1.01 19.25
N ASP A 658 -20.02 0.15 19.12
CA ASP A 658 -20.68 1.46 19.29
C ASP A 658 -20.63 2.36 18.05
N GLY A 659 -19.76 2.11 17.07
CA GLY A 659 -19.70 2.89 15.83
C GLY A 659 -20.45 2.24 14.67
N ASP A 660 -21.14 3.05 13.87
CA ASP A 660 -22.10 2.58 12.87
C ASP A 660 -21.46 1.65 11.83
N ILE A 661 -22.23 0.66 11.39
CA ILE A 661 -21.90 -0.21 10.26
C ILE A 661 -22.68 0.29 9.05
N VAL A 662 -21.97 0.89 8.08
CA VAL A 662 -22.56 1.41 6.84
C VAL A 662 -22.09 0.56 5.67
N VAL A 663 -23.03 0.01 4.90
CA VAL A 663 -22.74 -0.86 3.76
C VAL A 663 -23.45 -0.33 2.54
N ASN A 664 -22.70 0.04 1.51
CA ASN A 664 -23.26 0.47 0.24
C ASN A 664 -22.89 -0.56 -0.83
N GLY A 665 -23.89 -1.23 -1.40
CA GLY A 665 -23.70 -2.22 -2.44
C GLY A 665 -24.40 -1.80 -3.73
N THR A 666 -23.63 -1.53 -4.78
CA THR A 666 -24.16 -1.23 -6.12
C THR A 666 -23.90 -2.42 -7.04
N ALA A 667 -24.96 -3.03 -7.56
CA ALA A 667 -24.87 -4.02 -8.60
C ALA A 667 -24.26 -3.41 -9.86
N GLY A 668 -23.57 -4.24 -10.64
CA GLY A 668 -22.97 -3.78 -11.88
C GLY A 668 -23.98 -3.44 -12.99
N GLN A 669 -23.48 -3.01 -14.14
CA GLN A 669 -24.29 -2.65 -15.32
C GLN A 669 -24.79 -3.87 -16.14
N GLY A 670 -24.92 -5.04 -15.50
CA GLY A 670 -25.24 -6.30 -16.17
C GLY A 670 -26.68 -6.41 -16.62
N SER A 671 -26.90 -6.84 -17.87
CA SER A 671 -28.25 -6.97 -18.45
C SER A 671 -28.90 -8.36 -18.25
N GLY A 672 -28.26 -9.24 -17.49
CA GLY A 672 -28.65 -10.63 -17.25
C GLY A 672 -29.22 -10.86 -15.84
N ALA A 673 -28.97 -12.01 -15.24
CA ALA A 673 -29.50 -12.40 -13.92
C ALA A 673 -28.47 -12.25 -12.79
N ASN A 674 -28.94 -12.23 -11.53
CA ASN A 674 -28.12 -12.14 -10.31
C ASN A 674 -27.32 -10.84 -10.19
N ASN A 675 -27.97 -9.69 -10.40
CA ASN A 675 -27.32 -8.39 -10.24
C ASN A 675 -27.80 -7.79 -8.92
N ILE A 676 -27.05 -8.01 -7.85
CA ILE A 676 -27.49 -7.70 -6.49
C ILE A 676 -26.61 -6.60 -5.89
N GLY A 677 -27.21 -5.60 -5.25
CA GLY A 677 -26.44 -4.59 -4.53
C GLY A 677 -25.66 -5.21 -3.37
N ILE A 678 -26.39 -5.77 -2.40
CA ILE A 678 -25.87 -6.44 -1.19
C ILE A 678 -26.45 -7.85 -1.10
N GLU A 679 -25.60 -8.87 -1.04
CA GLU A 679 -26.01 -10.27 -0.92
C GLU A 679 -25.41 -10.91 0.35
N MET A 680 -26.26 -11.51 1.20
CA MET A 680 -25.85 -12.26 2.39
C MET A 680 -26.36 -13.71 2.32
N ARG A 681 -25.46 -14.69 2.52
CA ARG A 681 -25.77 -16.13 2.49
C ARG A 681 -25.02 -16.93 3.56
N ASN A 682 -25.47 -18.16 3.82
CA ASN A 682 -24.66 -19.22 4.46
C ASN A 682 -24.03 -18.81 5.82
N GLY A 683 -24.82 -18.37 6.80
CA GLY A 683 -24.32 -18.09 8.15
C GLY A 683 -23.66 -16.72 8.34
N SER A 684 -23.60 -15.89 7.29
CA SER A 684 -22.97 -14.56 7.38
C SER A 684 -23.78 -13.60 8.25
N ALA A 685 -23.11 -12.62 8.87
CA ALA A 685 -23.80 -11.69 9.76
C ALA A 685 -23.23 -10.26 9.81
N PHE A 686 -24.14 -9.30 9.95
CA PHE A 686 -23.85 -7.96 10.47
C PHE A 686 -24.28 -7.88 11.94
N LEU A 687 -23.37 -7.49 12.83
CA LEU A 687 -23.60 -7.48 14.28
C LEU A 687 -23.22 -6.13 14.91
N SER A 688 -24.19 -5.44 15.50
CA SER A 688 -23.96 -4.35 16.44
C SER A 688 -24.12 -4.89 17.86
N LEU A 689 -23.07 -4.72 18.68
CA LEU A 689 -22.95 -5.28 20.03
C LEU A 689 -23.21 -4.24 21.15
N GLY A 690 -23.38 -2.97 20.79
CA GLY A 690 -23.55 -1.81 21.67
C GLY A 690 -24.53 -0.79 21.08
N THR A 691 -24.14 0.46 20.83
CA THR A 691 -25.07 1.49 20.29
C THR A 691 -25.01 1.69 18.79
N ALA A 692 -24.20 0.92 18.05
CA ALA A 692 -24.00 1.11 16.61
C ALA A 692 -25.30 0.89 15.82
N ASP A 693 -25.61 1.78 14.88
CA ASP A 693 -26.64 1.54 13.88
C ASP A 693 -26.08 0.65 12.76
N ILE A 694 -26.93 -0.19 12.15
CA ILE A 694 -26.59 -0.96 10.95
C ILE A 694 -27.38 -0.38 9.77
N ILE A 695 -26.66 0.13 8.79
CA ILE A 695 -27.20 0.81 7.62
C ILE A 695 -26.75 0.05 6.37
N LEU A 696 -27.68 -0.60 5.67
CA LEU A 696 -27.41 -1.27 4.39
C LEU A 696 -28.14 -0.51 3.28
N SER A 697 -27.42 -0.07 2.25
CA SER A 697 -27.94 0.60 1.06
C SER A 697 -27.57 -0.20 -0.20
N GLY A 698 -28.54 -0.90 -0.77
CA GLY A 698 -28.38 -1.71 -1.97
C GLY A 698 -28.89 -1.01 -3.23
N MET A 699 -28.31 -1.31 -4.39
CA MET A 699 -28.84 -0.90 -5.69
C MET A 699 -28.70 -2.05 -6.68
N GLY A 700 -29.82 -2.56 -7.21
CA GLY A 700 -29.85 -3.53 -8.30
C GLY A 700 -29.41 -2.91 -9.64
N SER A 701 -29.27 -3.73 -10.69
CA SER A 701 -28.92 -3.22 -12.02
C SER A 701 -30.12 -2.62 -12.74
N GLN A 702 -29.94 -1.50 -13.43
CA GLN A 702 -30.98 -0.88 -14.27
C GLN A 702 -31.39 -1.74 -15.49
N PHE A 703 -30.58 -2.74 -15.85
CA PHE A 703 -30.80 -3.59 -17.02
C PHE A 703 -31.03 -5.06 -16.66
N GLY A 704 -31.03 -5.40 -15.37
CA GLY A 704 -31.12 -6.78 -14.91
C GLY A 704 -32.47 -7.42 -15.23
N THR A 705 -32.49 -8.75 -15.25
CA THR A 705 -33.70 -9.57 -15.47
C THR A 705 -34.16 -10.19 -14.15
N THR A 706 -34.00 -11.50 -13.96
CA THR A 706 -34.38 -12.21 -12.73
C THR A 706 -33.31 -12.10 -11.65
N LEU A 707 -33.69 -12.05 -10.37
CA LEU A 707 -32.78 -11.93 -9.21
C LEU A 707 -31.92 -10.66 -9.30
N ASN A 708 -32.60 -9.52 -9.32
CA ASN A 708 -32.00 -8.20 -9.52
C ASN A 708 -32.35 -7.29 -8.33
N HIS A 709 -31.90 -7.67 -7.14
CA HIS A 709 -32.31 -7.02 -5.89
C HIS A 709 -31.33 -5.92 -5.49
N GLY A 710 -31.81 -4.89 -4.79
CA GLY A 710 -30.88 -4.01 -4.08
C GLY A 710 -30.24 -4.74 -2.91
N ILE A 711 -31.06 -5.39 -2.09
CA ILE A 711 -30.60 -6.16 -0.92
C ILE A 711 -31.22 -7.55 -0.95
N GLU A 712 -30.39 -8.59 -0.80
CA GLU A 712 -30.80 -9.98 -0.66
C GLU A 712 -30.16 -10.61 0.58
N VAL A 713 -30.98 -11.06 1.51
CA VAL A 713 -30.56 -11.75 2.73
C VAL A 713 -31.18 -13.15 2.74
N GLU A 714 -30.40 -14.16 2.36
CA GLU A 714 -30.88 -15.55 2.28
C GLU A 714 -30.92 -16.26 3.64
N SER A 715 -31.69 -17.34 3.71
CA SER A 715 -31.82 -18.21 4.87
C SER A 715 -30.47 -18.60 5.52
N GLY A 716 -30.38 -18.34 6.83
CA GLY A 716 -29.22 -18.60 7.67
C GLY A 716 -28.23 -17.44 7.79
N ALA A 717 -28.37 -16.35 7.03
CA ALA A 717 -27.69 -15.08 7.32
C ALA A 717 -28.36 -14.33 8.50
N ALA A 718 -27.72 -13.31 9.06
CA ALA A 718 -28.30 -12.55 10.15
C ALA A 718 -27.91 -11.06 10.16
N ILE A 719 -28.87 -10.20 10.49
CA ILE A 719 -28.62 -8.79 10.82
C ILE A 719 -29.08 -8.58 12.26
N ARG A 720 -28.15 -8.26 13.16
CA ARG A 720 -28.46 -8.10 14.59
C ARG A 720 -27.92 -6.80 15.12
N SER A 721 -28.80 -5.95 15.64
CA SER A 721 -28.40 -4.67 16.21
C SER A 721 -29.04 -4.42 17.57
N THR A 722 -28.28 -3.79 18.44
CA THR A 722 -28.76 -3.11 19.66
C THR A 722 -28.94 -1.60 19.43
N GLY A 723 -28.49 -1.06 18.29
CA GLY A 723 -28.94 0.21 17.72
C GLY A 723 -30.07 0.00 16.70
N ASN A 724 -30.28 0.96 15.82
CA ASN A 724 -31.26 0.85 14.72
C ASN A 724 -30.73 -0.04 13.59
N VAL A 725 -31.63 -0.67 12.85
CA VAL A 725 -31.33 -1.27 11.55
C VAL A 725 -32.06 -0.46 10.48
N ARG A 726 -31.32 0.02 9.49
CA ARG A 726 -31.85 0.71 8.30
C ARG A 726 -31.47 -0.04 7.04
N LEU A 727 -32.45 -0.52 6.30
CA LEU A 727 -32.23 -1.13 4.99
C LEU A 727 -32.81 -0.20 3.93
N GLU A 728 -32.02 0.18 2.94
CA GLU A 728 -32.39 1.04 1.83
C GLU A 728 -32.08 0.31 0.53
N SER A 729 -33.02 0.31 -0.41
CA SER A 729 -32.78 -0.15 -1.75
C SER A 729 -33.13 0.94 -2.73
N THR A 730 -32.20 1.27 -3.64
CA THR A 730 -32.31 2.40 -4.56
C THR A 730 -32.18 1.93 -6.02
N GLY A 731 -33.02 2.44 -6.93
CA GLY A 731 -32.87 2.23 -8.39
C GLY A 731 -34.02 1.49 -9.08
N SER A 732 -33.87 1.15 -10.38
CA SER A 732 -34.94 0.59 -11.25
C SER A 732 -35.32 -0.88 -10.98
N ALA A 733 -34.70 -1.50 -9.98
CA ALA A 733 -34.95 -2.87 -9.54
C ALA A 733 -34.60 -2.95 -8.04
N GLY A 734 -35.39 -2.22 -7.26
CA GLY A 734 -35.13 -1.86 -5.88
C GLY A 734 -35.61 -2.89 -4.86
N ASP A 735 -35.76 -4.16 -5.21
CA ASP A 735 -36.31 -5.14 -4.29
C ASP A 735 -35.40 -5.37 -3.06
N ILE A 736 -36.05 -5.57 -1.91
CA ILE A 736 -35.41 -6.04 -0.68
C ILE A 736 -36.01 -7.40 -0.35
N LEU A 737 -35.22 -8.45 -0.56
CA LEU A 737 -35.62 -9.83 -0.27
C LEU A 737 -34.95 -10.30 1.03
N ILE A 738 -35.75 -10.67 2.03
CA ILE A 738 -35.28 -11.14 3.33
C ILE A 738 -35.92 -12.50 3.66
N ASP A 739 -35.12 -13.57 3.55
CA ASP A 739 -35.47 -14.94 3.92
C ASP A 739 -34.74 -15.43 5.19
N SER A 740 -34.40 -14.50 6.09
CA SER A 740 -33.46 -14.75 7.20
C SER A 740 -33.74 -13.97 8.48
N ASP A 741 -33.01 -14.31 9.54
CA ASP A 741 -33.12 -13.70 10.87
C ASP A 741 -32.67 -12.21 10.86
N ILE A 742 -33.62 -11.28 10.93
CA ILE A 742 -33.36 -9.89 11.34
C ILE A 742 -33.83 -9.72 12.77
N SER A 743 -32.91 -9.44 13.70
CA SER A 743 -33.24 -9.25 15.12
C SER A 743 -32.76 -7.92 15.68
N THR A 744 -33.69 -7.11 16.16
CA THR A 744 -33.43 -5.89 16.93
C THR A 744 -33.71 -6.16 18.41
N LEU A 745 -32.80 -5.77 19.30
CA LEU A 745 -32.98 -5.94 20.75
C LEU A 745 -33.48 -4.63 21.38
N GLY A 746 -34.78 -4.36 21.28
CA GLY A 746 -35.44 -3.26 22.01
C GLY A 746 -35.35 -1.87 21.38
N VAL A 747 -35.24 -1.79 20.05
CA VAL A 747 -35.17 -0.53 19.26
C VAL A 747 -35.83 -0.74 17.89
N SER A 748 -36.21 0.34 17.19
CA SER A 748 -36.91 0.27 15.89
C SER A 748 -36.02 -0.22 14.74
N ALA A 749 -36.61 -1.01 13.83
CA ALA A 749 -36.04 -1.33 12.53
C ALA A 749 -36.77 -0.51 11.44
N THR A 750 -36.02 0.25 10.66
CA THR A 750 -36.57 0.98 9.51
C THR A 750 -36.18 0.25 8.24
N LEU A 751 -37.14 -0.11 7.40
CA LEU A 751 -36.91 -0.77 6.13
C LEU A 751 -37.53 0.09 5.03
N THR A 752 -36.68 0.80 4.29
CA THR A 752 -37.09 1.73 3.25
C THR A 752 -36.77 1.11 1.89
N ALA A 753 -37.75 1.01 0.99
CA ALA A 753 -37.49 0.76 -0.43
C ALA A 753 -37.77 2.05 -1.20
N ASP A 754 -36.84 2.49 -2.06
CA ASP A 754 -36.93 3.72 -2.85
C ASP A 754 -36.60 3.39 -4.31
N SER A 755 -37.63 3.21 -5.15
CA SER A 755 -37.40 3.19 -6.60
C SER A 755 -37.48 4.60 -7.16
N ASN A 756 -36.58 4.94 -8.08
CA ASN A 756 -36.67 6.22 -8.80
C ASN A 756 -37.28 6.06 -10.20
N SER A 757 -37.93 4.92 -10.51
CA SER A 757 -38.33 4.65 -11.90
C SER A 757 -39.57 3.76 -12.16
N GLY A 758 -40.52 3.64 -11.25
CA GLY A 758 -41.81 2.99 -11.56
C GLY A 758 -41.71 1.49 -11.82
N ALA A 759 -40.78 0.81 -11.15
CA ALA A 759 -40.73 -0.65 -11.08
C ALA A 759 -41.33 -1.06 -9.74
N VAL A 760 -42.20 -2.09 -9.74
CA VAL A 760 -42.79 -2.65 -8.51
C VAL A 760 -41.64 -3.09 -7.61
N ASN A 761 -41.44 -2.42 -6.47
CA ASN A 761 -40.53 -2.91 -5.44
C ASN A 761 -41.25 -3.95 -4.60
N GLU A 762 -40.64 -5.12 -4.45
CA GLU A 762 -41.10 -6.16 -3.54
C GLU A 762 -40.28 -6.10 -2.25
N ILE A 763 -40.95 -5.89 -1.11
CA ILE A 763 -40.37 -6.12 0.22
C ILE A 763 -40.95 -7.40 0.78
N ASP A 764 -40.17 -8.47 0.69
CA ASP A 764 -40.53 -9.80 1.15
C ASP A 764 -39.77 -10.15 2.44
N ILE A 765 -40.52 -10.31 3.54
CA ILE A 765 -39.99 -10.84 4.81
C ILE A 765 -40.66 -12.18 5.10
N THR A 766 -39.98 -13.29 4.75
CA THR A 766 -40.51 -14.65 4.91
C THR A 766 -40.19 -15.28 6.28
N ASP A 767 -39.17 -14.78 6.99
CA ASP A 767 -38.83 -15.16 8.37
C ASP A 767 -38.68 -13.93 9.29
N ALA A 768 -39.71 -13.63 10.08
CA ALA A 768 -39.72 -12.52 11.02
C ALA A 768 -39.35 -12.94 12.46
N SER A 769 -38.89 -14.18 12.68
CA SER A 769 -38.69 -14.74 14.03
C SER A 769 -37.66 -13.99 14.88
N GLY A 770 -36.82 -13.15 14.26
CA GLY A 770 -35.85 -12.30 14.93
C GLY A 770 -36.39 -11.02 15.56
N PHE A 771 -37.55 -10.51 15.14
CA PHE A 771 -38.13 -9.29 15.72
C PHE A 771 -38.71 -9.56 17.12
N THR A 772 -38.33 -8.77 18.12
CA THR A 772 -38.76 -8.87 19.51
C THR A 772 -39.93 -7.92 19.83
N ILE A 773 -40.73 -8.27 20.85
CA ILE A 773 -41.89 -7.48 21.31
C ILE A 773 -41.45 -6.04 21.60
N GLY A 774 -42.05 -5.07 20.89
CA GLY A 774 -41.74 -3.64 20.97
C GLY A 774 -41.00 -3.08 19.75
N ASP A 775 -40.54 -3.94 18.83
CA ASP A 775 -39.92 -3.51 17.59
C ASP A 775 -40.98 -2.82 16.68
N THR A 776 -40.56 -1.72 16.06
CA THR A 776 -41.33 -1.04 15.00
C THR A 776 -40.69 -1.40 13.67
N ILE A 777 -41.48 -1.86 12.71
CA ILE A 777 -41.09 -1.99 11.30
C ILE A 777 -41.73 -0.82 10.57
N LEU A 778 -40.93 0.13 10.10
CA LEU A 778 -41.40 1.22 9.24
C LEU A 778 -41.07 0.87 7.80
N LEU A 779 -42.10 0.72 6.96
CA LEU A 779 -41.96 0.64 5.51
C LEU A 779 -42.35 1.99 4.90
N THR A 780 -41.40 2.62 4.22
CA THR A 780 -41.63 3.87 3.49
C THR A 780 -41.45 3.59 2.00
N ASP A 781 -42.50 3.87 1.22
CA ASP A 781 -42.36 4.05 -0.23
C ASP A 781 -42.12 5.54 -0.55
N ASN A 782 -41.25 5.80 -1.52
CA ASN A 782 -40.86 7.15 -1.94
C ASN A 782 -41.16 7.44 -3.41
N ASP A 783 -41.89 6.58 -4.11
CA ASP A 783 -42.11 6.71 -5.56
C ASP A 783 -43.59 6.82 -5.95
N SER A 784 -43.99 6.38 -7.13
CA SER A 784 -45.35 6.55 -7.66
C SER A 784 -45.85 5.30 -8.39
N SER A 785 -45.16 4.16 -8.22
CA SER A 785 -45.63 2.86 -8.69
C SER A 785 -46.46 2.15 -7.62
N PHE A 786 -47.02 0.99 -7.99
CA PHE A 786 -47.78 0.15 -7.07
C PHE A 786 -46.82 -0.87 -6.43
N GLU A 787 -46.67 -0.86 -5.11
CA GLU A 787 -45.82 -1.82 -4.39
C GLU A 787 -46.61 -2.96 -3.75
N GLU A 788 -46.00 -4.15 -3.73
CA GLU A 788 -46.51 -5.32 -3.02
C GLU A 788 -45.73 -5.50 -1.71
N PHE A 789 -46.41 -5.40 -0.56
CA PHE A 789 -45.82 -5.61 0.76
C PHE A 789 -46.32 -6.91 1.40
N THR A 790 -45.44 -7.90 1.53
CA THR A 790 -45.74 -9.13 2.28
C THR A 790 -44.92 -9.17 3.57
N VAL A 791 -45.56 -8.83 4.70
CA VAL A 791 -44.93 -8.89 6.03
C VAL A 791 -45.60 -9.96 6.89
N THR A 792 -44.89 -11.05 7.17
CA THR A 792 -45.34 -12.08 8.15
C THR A 792 -44.83 -11.72 9.55
N ALA A 793 -45.45 -10.75 10.24
CA ALA A 793 -44.95 -10.29 11.55
C ALA A 793 -45.18 -11.30 12.70
N VAL A 794 -44.27 -11.27 13.69
CA VAL A 794 -44.36 -12.03 14.95
C VAL A 794 -45.18 -11.27 16.01
N SER A 795 -45.82 -12.02 16.92
CA SER A 795 -46.69 -11.49 17.97
C SER A 795 -46.02 -10.41 18.83
N GLY A 796 -46.67 -9.23 18.95
CA GLY A 796 -46.27 -8.16 19.85
C GLY A 796 -45.45 -7.02 19.24
N ASN A 797 -45.30 -6.98 17.92
CA ASN A 797 -44.59 -5.93 17.20
C ASN A 797 -45.57 -4.91 16.59
N THR A 798 -45.08 -3.73 16.20
CA THR A 798 -45.89 -2.74 15.47
C THR A 798 -45.39 -2.62 14.03
N LEU A 799 -46.28 -2.85 13.07
CA LEU A 799 -46.02 -2.60 11.64
C LEU A 799 -46.61 -1.25 11.26
N THR A 800 -45.76 -0.34 10.77
CA THR A 800 -46.17 0.96 10.24
C THR A 800 -45.84 1.01 8.76
N LEU A 801 -46.86 1.24 7.93
CA LEU A 801 -46.73 1.43 6.50
C LEU A 801 -47.03 2.90 6.20
N SER A 802 -46.12 3.59 5.49
CA SER A 802 -46.29 5.00 5.11
C SER A 802 -45.89 5.25 3.67
N SER A 803 -46.63 6.08 2.94
CA SER A 803 -46.29 6.50 1.56
C SER A 803 -45.66 7.89 1.51
N ALA A 804 -44.99 8.23 0.40
CA ALA A 804 -44.50 9.58 0.12
C ALA A 804 -45.65 10.56 -0.15
N PRO A 805 -45.41 11.89 -0.05
CA PRO A 805 -46.42 12.91 -0.33
C PRO A 805 -46.97 12.76 -1.76
N SER A 806 -48.29 12.58 -1.90
CA SER A 806 -49.07 12.42 -3.15
C SER A 806 -49.16 11.01 -3.76
N ASP A 807 -48.97 9.96 -2.95
CA ASP A 807 -49.02 8.57 -3.41
C ASP A 807 -50.10 7.72 -2.71
N VAL A 808 -50.78 6.88 -3.51
CA VAL A 808 -51.94 6.05 -3.12
C VAL A 808 -51.44 4.72 -2.57
N PHE A 809 -51.75 4.43 -1.30
CA PHE A 809 -51.41 3.17 -0.68
C PHE A 809 -52.41 2.06 -1.11
N GLU A 810 -52.01 1.16 -2.01
CA GLU A 810 -52.87 0.08 -2.51
C GLU A 810 -52.46 -1.31 -1.98
N VAL A 811 -53.43 -2.06 -1.45
CA VAL A 811 -53.32 -3.48 -1.07
C VAL A 811 -54.16 -4.30 -2.07
N THR A 812 -53.54 -4.84 -3.13
CA THR A 812 -54.19 -5.62 -4.22
C THR A 812 -53.91 -7.12 -4.19
N GLN A 813 -54.57 -7.89 -5.09
CA GLN A 813 -54.48 -9.35 -5.26
C GLN A 813 -53.06 -9.84 -5.65
N GLN A 814 -52.18 -9.83 -4.65
CA GLN A 814 -51.04 -10.71 -4.39
C GLN A 814 -50.36 -10.26 -3.07
N ALA A 815 -50.47 -8.96 -2.72
CA ALA A 815 -50.13 -8.35 -1.43
C ALA A 815 -51.05 -8.81 -0.29
N SER A 816 -50.86 -10.04 0.20
CA SER A 816 -51.54 -10.51 1.39
C SER A 816 -50.74 -10.11 2.62
N VAL A 817 -51.27 -9.22 3.47
CA VAL A 817 -50.90 -9.15 4.90
C VAL A 817 -51.42 -10.43 5.57
N HIS A 818 -50.88 -11.58 5.19
CA HIS A 818 -51.42 -12.89 5.54
C HIS A 818 -51.00 -13.23 6.97
N ARG A 819 -51.93 -13.01 7.90
CA ARG A 819 -51.95 -13.59 9.26
C ARG A 819 -50.80 -13.11 10.16
N LEU A 820 -50.94 -11.90 10.69
CA LEU A 820 -50.16 -11.44 11.84
C LEU A 820 -50.61 -12.25 13.07
N GLY A 821 -49.80 -13.19 13.53
CA GLY A 821 -50.12 -13.97 14.73
C GLY A 821 -49.90 -13.14 16.00
N GLY A 822 -50.86 -13.12 16.94
CA GLY A 822 -50.71 -12.54 18.29
C GLY A 822 -50.95 -11.02 18.41
N SER A 823 -50.41 -10.37 19.46
CA SER A 823 -50.76 -9.00 19.90
C SER A 823 -50.13 -7.86 19.07
N ALA A 824 -49.90 -8.04 17.77
CA ALA A 824 -49.23 -7.06 16.92
C ALA A 824 -50.17 -5.93 16.45
N HIS A 825 -49.70 -4.68 16.47
CA HIS A 825 -50.46 -3.50 16.04
C HIS A 825 -50.15 -3.15 14.58
N VAL A 826 -51.16 -2.78 13.79
CA VAL A 826 -51.00 -2.36 12.38
C VAL A 826 -51.38 -0.89 12.25
N THR A 827 -50.46 -0.09 11.74
CA THR A 827 -50.73 1.31 11.35
C THR A 827 -50.46 1.46 9.85
N VAL A 828 -51.41 2.02 9.11
CA VAL A 828 -51.24 2.45 7.72
C VAL A 828 -51.53 3.95 7.69
N ASP A 829 -50.55 4.75 7.28
CA ASP A 829 -50.64 6.20 7.19
C ASP A 829 -50.27 6.63 5.76
N SER A 830 -51.29 6.77 4.91
CA SER A 830 -51.15 7.19 3.52
C SER A 830 -51.28 8.70 3.43
N THR A 831 -50.35 9.34 2.71
CA THR A 831 -50.49 10.77 2.42
C THR A 831 -51.56 11.05 1.35
N ASP A 832 -52.09 10.01 0.70
CA ASP A 832 -53.19 10.12 -0.26
C ASP A 832 -54.30 9.15 0.13
N ASP A 833 -54.71 8.26 -0.76
CA ASP A 833 -55.77 7.28 -0.51
C ASP A 833 -55.24 5.96 0.07
N ILE A 834 -56.15 5.15 0.63
CA ILE A 834 -55.92 3.74 0.98
C ILE A 834 -56.90 2.88 0.20
N VAL A 835 -56.42 1.89 -0.54
CA VAL A 835 -57.24 0.84 -1.16
C VAL A 835 -56.96 -0.50 -0.51
N LEU A 836 -57.98 -1.18 0.02
CA LEU A 836 -57.87 -2.47 0.68
C LEU A 836 -58.72 -3.54 -0.03
N SER A 837 -58.10 -4.31 -0.93
CA SER A 837 -58.79 -5.36 -1.69
C SER A 837 -58.78 -6.74 -1.00
N GLU A 838 -58.05 -6.88 0.11
CA GLU A 838 -57.75 -8.17 0.77
C GLU A 838 -57.90 -8.11 2.32
N LEU A 839 -57.43 -9.14 3.04
CA LEU A 839 -57.53 -9.30 4.49
C LEU A 839 -56.36 -8.67 5.29
N ILE A 840 -56.65 -7.77 6.23
CA ILE A 840 -55.79 -7.44 7.39
C ILE A 840 -56.27 -8.28 8.58
N PHE A 841 -55.39 -9.09 9.19
CA PHE A 841 -55.72 -9.88 10.38
C PHE A 841 -54.73 -9.62 11.52
N THR A 842 -55.23 -9.32 12.72
CA THR A 842 -54.46 -9.31 13.99
C THR A 842 -55.16 -10.20 15.03
N ASP A 843 -54.45 -10.67 16.07
CA ASP A 843 -55.08 -11.31 17.23
C ASP A 843 -55.60 -10.19 18.17
N THR A 844 -54.96 -9.93 19.32
CA THR A 844 -55.39 -8.86 20.26
C THR A 844 -54.85 -7.46 19.94
N GLY A 845 -54.10 -7.28 18.85
CA GLY A 845 -53.49 -5.99 18.51
C GLY A 845 -54.43 -5.07 17.71
N THR A 846 -54.21 -3.75 17.79
CA THR A 846 -55.08 -2.74 17.16
C THR A 846 -54.73 -2.50 15.71
N VAL A 847 -55.70 -2.05 14.91
CA VAL A 847 -55.51 -1.64 13.51
C VAL A 847 -55.88 -0.15 13.38
N SER A 848 -55.02 0.67 12.78
CA SER A 848 -55.25 2.09 12.53
C SER A 848 -54.91 2.44 11.07
N LEU A 849 -55.89 2.95 10.32
CA LEU A 849 -55.73 3.40 8.94
C LEU A 849 -56.00 4.91 8.88
N LEU A 850 -55.11 5.67 8.25
CA LEU A 850 -55.26 7.10 7.98
C LEU A 850 -54.98 7.38 6.51
N ALA A 851 -55.95 7.92 5.78
CA ALA A 851 -55.80 8.40 4.41
C ALA A 851 -55.92 9.92 4.40
N ALA A 852 -54.87 10.63 3.97
CA ALA A 852 -54.87 12.09 3.94
C ALA A 852 -55.49 12.70 2.66
N ASN A 853 -55.75 11.89 1.62
CA ASN A 853 -56.47 12.28 0.39
C ASN A 853 -55.94 13.59 -0.25
N ASN A 854 -54.61 13.76 -0.31
CA ASN A 854 -53.99 15.01 -0.76
C ASN A 854 -54.05 15.22 -2.28
N THR A 855 -54.40 14.20 -3.07
CA THR A 855 -54.66 14.32 -4.51
C THR A 855 -56.15 14.25 -4.82
N ALA A 856 -56.53 14.76 -5.99
CA ALA A 856 -57.93 14.79 -6.42
C ALA A 856 -58.12 13.81 -7.56
N ASP A 857 -58.53 12.58 -7.24
CA ASP A 857 -58.79 11.54 -8.23
C ASP A 857 -60.12 10.80 -8.02
N SER A 858 -60.28 9.59 -8.56
CA SER A 858 -61.53 8.81 -8.46
C SER A 858 -61.61 7.93 -7.21
N ILE A 859 -60.47 7.67 -6.60
CA ILE A 859 -60.33 7.10 -5.27
C ILE A 859 -60.32 8.31 -4.31
N SER A 860 -60.94 8.15 -3.14
CA SER A 860 -61.01 9.24 -2.18
C SER A 860 -61.16 8.70 -0.78
N GLY A 861 -60.14 8.90 0.04
CA GLY A 861 -60.04 8.40 1.40
C GLY A 861 -59.69 6.91 1.46
N ILE A 862 -60.50 6.10 2.15
CA ILE A 862 -60.26 4.67 2.36
C ILE A 862 -61.30 3.87 1.56
N GLN A 863 -60.87 3.09 0.58
CA GLN A 863 -61.74 2.20 -0.19
C GLN A 863 -61.43 0.73 0.08
N MET A 864 -62.45 -0.08 0.40
CA MET A 864 -62.30 -1.53 0.59
C MET A 864 -63.04 -2.30 -0.53
N PRO A 865 -62.53 -2.39 -1.76
CA PRO A 865 -63.20 -3.07 -2.87
C PRO A 865 -63.20 -4.60 -2.74
N GLY A 866 -64.15 -5.27 -3.43
CA GLY A 866 -64.06 -6.70 -3.75
C GLY A 866 -64.06 -7.69 -2.57
N GLY A 867 -64.48 -7.30 -1.37
CA GLY A 867 -64.46 -8.15 -0.17
C GLY A 867 -63.30 -7.91 0.79
N GLY A 868 -62.56 -6.79 0.64
CA GLY A 868 -61.55 -6.34 1.61
C GLY A 868 -62.03 -6.50 3.06
N THR A 869 -61.20 -7.08 3.91
CA THR A 869 -61.57 -7.47 5.28
C THR A 869 -60.55 -6.98 6.29
N ILE A 870 -60.98 -6.40 7.40
CA ILE A 870 -60.14 -6.17 8.59
C ILE A 870 -60.68 -7.02 9.73
N SER A 871 -59.86 -7.88 10.31
CA SER A 871 -60.26 -8.75 11.41
C SER A 871 -59.26 -8.68 12.56
N THR A 872 -59.74 -8.42 13.76
CA THR A 872 -58.97 -8.55 15.01
C THR A 872 -59.68 -9.53 15.95
N ASN A 873 -58.92 -10.24 16.78
CA ASN A 873 -59.42 -11.08 17.86
C ASN A 873 -59.28 -10.34 19.20
N ASP A 874 -60.10 -9.30 19.39
CA ASP A 874 -60.16 -8.41 20.56
C ASP A 874 -59.19 -7.20 20.56
N GLY A 875 -58.81 -6.70 19.38
CA GLY A 875 -58.08 -5.43 19.21
C GLY A 875 -58.93 -4.31 18.61
N ASN A 876 -58.81 -3.07 19.11
CA ASN A 876 -59.58 -1.93 18.56
C ASN A 876 -59.18 -1.59 17.11
N ILE A 877 -60.13 -1.15 16.30
CA ILE A 877 -59.92 -0.75 14.89
C ILE A 877 -60.29 0.73 14.71
N ARG A 878 -59.43 1.49 14.04
CA ARG A 878 -59.67 2.89 13.64
C ARG A 878 -59.44 3.08 12.14
N LEU A 879 -60.40 3.68 11.45
CA LEU A 879 -60.24 4.19 10.07
C LEU A 879 -60.52 5.70 10.07
N ALA A 880 -59.62 6.48 9.46
CA ALA A 880 -59.73 7.94 9.34
C ALA A 880 -59.44 8.39 7.90
N ALA A 881 -60.33 9.18 7.29
CA ALA A 881 -60.17 9.78 5.97
C ALA A 881 -60.26 11.32 6.07
N ASP A 882 -59.19 12.01 5.66
CA ASP A 882 -59.02 13.48 5.71
C ASP A 882 -59.33 14.14 4.35
N ASN A 883 -59.31 15.48 4.30
CA ASN A 883 -59.42 16.31 3.09
C ASN A 883 -60.61 15.92 2.20
N GLU A 884 -61.81 15.87 2.77
CA GLU A 884 -63.05 15.41 2.11
C GLU A 884 -63.07 13.94 1.63
N GLY A 885 -62.13 13.11 2.08
CA GLY A 885 -62.06 11.68 1.75
C GLY A 885 -63.21 10.85 2.34
N ASP A 886 -63.66 9.84 1.59
CA ASP A 886 -64.71 8.90 1.98
C ASP A 886 -64.13 7.63 2.65
N ILE A 887 -64.95 6.88 3.39
CA ILE A 887 -64.66 5.50 3.79
C ILE A 887 -65.67 4.58 3.12
N MET A 888 -65.26 3.81 2.12
CA MET A 888 -66.07 2.78 1.46
C MET A 888 -65.80 1.41 2.10
N LEU A 889 -66.77 0.92 2.88
CA LEU A 889 -66.62 -0.22 3.79
C LEU A 889 -66.78 -1.57 3.10
N GLY A 890 -65.77 -2.42 3.27
CA GLY A 890 -65.84 -3.86 3.10
C GLY A 890 -66.27 -4.50 4.42
N ARG A 891 -65.55 -5.54 4.88
CA ARG A 891 -65.84 -6.26 6.12
C ARG A 891 -64.90 -5.87 7.27
N ILE A 892 -65.43 -5.62 8.45
CA ILE A 892 -64.67 -5.31 9.68
C ILE A 892 -65.17 -6.20 10.82
N SER A 893 -64.28 -6.92 11.50
CA SER A 893 -64.61 -7.75 12.67
C SER A 893 -63.59 -7.54 13.78
N ALA A 894 -63.99 -6.92 14.89
CA ALA A 894 -63.10 -6.63 16.02
C ALA A 894 -63.23 -7.61 17.22
N GLY A 895 -64.00 -8.69 17.09
CA GLY A 895 -64.31 -9.58 18.21
C GLY A 895 -65.08 -8.84 19.31
N THR A 896 -64.53 -8.81 20.53
CA THR A 896 -65.08 -8.05 21.67
C THR A 896 -64.53 -6.62 21.82
N ALA A 897 -63.69 -6.17 20.89
CA ALA A 897 -63.12 -4.82 20.88
C ALA A 897 -63.98 -3.83 20.08
N ASP A 898 -63.56 -2.56 20.09
CA ASP A 898 -64.33 -1.45 19.56
C ASP A 898 -63.84 -0.99 18.17
N VAL A 899 -64.74 -0.45 17.36
CA VAL A 899 -64.47 0.08 16.01
C VAL A 899 -64.81 1.57 15.95
N ASN A 900 -63.95 2.36 15.32
CA ASN A 900 -64.14 3.79 15.14
C ASN A 900 -63.85 4.23 13.70
N LEU A 901 -64.83 4.82 13.04
CA LEU A 901 -64.75 5.30 11.67
C LEU A 901 -64.97 6.81 11.62
N VAL A 902 -64.05 7.55 11.02
CA VAL A 902 -64.10 9.01 10.92
C VAL A 902 -63.77 9.44 9.49
N ALA A 903 -64.70 10.08 8.79
CA ALA A 903 -64.50 10.58 7.44
C ALA A 903 -64.84 12.08 7.40
N GLU A 904 -63.99 12.90 6.78
CA GLU A 904 -64.37 14.26 6.39
C GLU A 904 -65.43 14.25 5.28
N GLY A 905 -65.43 13.23 4.40
CA GLY A 905 -66.50 12.94 3.47
C GLY A 905 -67.60 12.04 4.07
N SER A 906 -67.93 10.96 3.38
CA SER A 906 -68.99 9.99 3.71
C SER A 906 -68.43 8.65 4.16
N ILE A 907 -69.23 7.90 4.92
CA ILE A 907 -68.99 6.48 5.23
C ILE A 907 -70.04 5.68 4.46
N LEU A 908 -69.60 4.88 3.48
CA LEU A 908 -70.45 4.22 2.49
C LEU A 908 -70.32 2.70 2.57
N ASP A 909 -71.39 1.97 2.25
CA ASP A 909 -71.35 0.52 2.09
C ASP A 909 -70.73 0.15 0.74
N ASN A 910 -69.83 -0.83 0.72
CA ASN A 910 -69.14 -1.33 -0.47
C ASN A 910 -69.07 -2.87 -0.51
N ILE A 911 -69.87 -3.59 0.30
CA ILE A 911 -69.99 -5.05 0.16
C ILE A 911 -70.99 -5.35 -0.96
N ASP A 912 -70.51 -5.88 -2.09
CA ASP A 912 -71.38 -6.32 -3.19
C ASP A 912 -72.35 -7.42 -2.71
N SER A 913 -73.63 -7.09 -2.57
CA SER A 913 -74.69 -8.07 -2.35
C SER A 913 -74.90 -8.89 -3.62
N ASN A 914 -74.32 -10.10 -3.73
CA ASN A 914 -74.62 -10.96 -4.88
C ASN A 914 -74.58 -12.47 -4.58
N LEU A 915 -75.77 -13.06 -4.43
CA LEU A 915 -76.00 -14.47 -4.71
C LEU A 915 -77.17 -14.71 -5.68
N SER A 916 -76.94 -15.52 -6.71
CA SER A 916 -77.94 -16.19 -7.53
C SER A 916 -77.87 -17.74 -7.42
N VAL A 917 -78.48 -18.38 -6.41
CA VAL A 917 -79.20 -19.68 -6.54
C VAL A 917 -80.19 -19.88 -5.38
N ALA A 918 -81.35 -20.48 -5.66
CA ALA A 918 -82.39 -20.80 -4.69
C ALA A 918 -81.95 -21.78 -3.58
N ALA A 919 -82.22 -21.46 -2.32
CA ALA A 919 -81.97 -22.33 -1.16
C ALA A 919 -83.31 -22.80 -0.57
N SER A 920 -83.54 -24.11 -0.46
CA SER A 920 -84.79 -24.63 0.07
C SER A 920 -84.83 -24.61 1.59
N GLY A 921 -85.98 -24.26 2.16
CA GLY A 921 -86.25 -24.33 3.58
C GLY A 921 -85.97 -25.73 4.14
N GLY A 922 -85.31 -25.78 5.29
CA GLY A 922 -84.78 -27.00 5.91
C GLY A 922 -83.32 -27.32 5.57
N SER A 923 -82.72 -26.67 4.56
CA SER A 923 -81.28 -26.80 4.27
C SER A 923 -80.45 -26.08 5.32
N ASN A 924 -79.34 -26.68 5.77
CA ASN A 924 -78.32 -25.99 6.58
C ASN A 924 -77.06 -25.68 5.75
N THR A 925 -77.18 -25.69 4.43
CA THR A 925 -76.12 -25.28 3.52
C THR A 925 -76.66 -24.30 2.50
N LEU A 926 -75.90 -23.24 2.22
CA LEU A 926 -76.19 -22.17 1.29
C LEU A 926 -75.04 -22.09 0.29
N THR A 927 -75.31 -22.18 -1.02
CA THR A 927 -74.27 -22.03 -2.06
C THR A 927 -74.29 -20.61 -2.57
N VAL A 928 -73.19 -19.87 -2.44
CA VAL A 928 -72.96 -18.48 -2.88
C VAL A 928 -72.29 -18.40 -4.27
N ASN A 929 -72.27 -17.23 -4.92
CA ASN A 929 -71.64 -17.03 -6.24
C ASN A 929 -70.13 -16.92 -6.07
N ASP A 930 -69.74 -16.35 -4.93
CA ASP A 930 -68.40 -16.28 -4.42
C ASP A 930 -68.45 -16.53 -2.91
N GLY A 931 -67.74 -17.56 -2.44
CA GLY A 931 -67.64 -17.89 -1.01
C GLY A 931 -66.41 -17.29 -0.32
N SER A 932 -65.55 -16.60 -1.05
CA SER A 932 -64.28 -16.06 -0.52
C SER A 932 -64.47 -15.00 0.56
N GLY A 933 -65.58 -14.25 0.54
CA GLY A 933 -65.92 -13.22 1.52
C GLY A 933 -66.53 -13.71 2.85
N PHE A 934 -66.68 -15.03 3.03
CA PHE A 934 -67.31 -15.62 4.21
C PHE A 934 -66.32 -16.44 5.06
N ALA A 935 -66.46 -16.38 6.38
CA ALA A 935 -65.67 -17.12 7.36
C ALA A 935 -66.57 -17.88 8.36
N VAL A 936 -65.97 -18.85 9.06
CA VAL A 936 -66.65 -19.56 10.15
C VAL A 936 -66.83 -18.60 11.33
N GLY A 937 -68.06 -18.45 11.81
CA GLY A 937 -68.44 -17.51 12.85
C GLY A 937 -69.25 -16.33 12.33
N ASP A 938 -69.17 -16.02 11.03
CA ASP A 938 -69.93 -14.94 10.42
C ASP A 938 -71.43 -15.16 10.59
N ILE A 939 -72.17 -14.09 10.83
CA ILE A 939 -73.62 -14.12 10.71
C ILE A 939 -73.96 -13.66 9.30
N VAL A 940 -74.72 -14.49 8.58
CA VAL A 940 -75.24 -14.16 7.27
C VAL A 940 -76.74 -13.89 7.37
N THR A 941 -77.18 -12.78 6.77
CA THR A 941 -78.60 -12.42 6.63
C THR A 941 -79.06 -12.75 5.22
N ILE A 942 -80.22 -13.41 5.12
CA ILE A 942 -80.83 -13.80 3.85
C ILE A 942 -82.19 -13.11 3.77
N ASP A 943 -82.36 -12.23 2.79
CA ASP A 943 -83.57 -11.45 2.56
C ASP A 943 -84.21 -11.81 1.22
N ASP A 944 -85.54 -12.02 1.20
CA ASP A 944 -86.32 -12.09 -0.02
C ASP A 944 -87.48 -11.09 0.03
N ALA A 945 -88.01 -10.73 -1.14
CA ALA A 945 -88.98 -9.63 -1.23
C ALA A 945 -90.37 -9.95 -0.63
N ASP A 946 -90.61 -11.17 -0.11
CA ASP A 946 -91.92 -11.63 0.37
C ASP A 946 -91.94 -12.31 1.76
N SER A 947 -90.79 -12.46 2.43
CA SER A 947 -90.65 -13.16 3.72
C SER A 947 -89.85 -12.34 4.75
N ALA A 948 -89.74 -12.87 5.97
CA ALA A 948 -88.93 -12.25 7.03
C ALA A 948 -87.46 -12.65 6.85
N THR A 949 -86.55 -11.68 6.98
CA THR A 949 -85.10 -11.89 6.93
C THR A 949 -84.66 -12.99 7.91
N GLU A 950 -83.83 -13.92 7.45
CA GLU A 950 -83.25 -14.99 8.28
C GLU A 950 -81.76 -14.78 8.52
N SER A 951 -81.34 -14.83 9.79
CA SER A 951 -79.94 -14.69 10.20
C SER A 951 -79.37 -16.02 10.70
N HIS A 952 -78.20 -16.40 10.18
CA HIS A 952 -77.56 -17.66 10.53
C HIS A 952 -76.06 -17.50 10.75
N VAL A 953 -75.52 -18.14 11.78
CA VAL A 953 -74.07 -18.25 11.96
C VAL A 953 -73.49 -19.28 10.99
N ILE A 954 -72.41 -18.97 10.31
CA ILE A 954 -71.67 -19.89 9.45
C ILE A 954 -70.78 -20.78 10.32
N THR A 955 -70.92 -22.09 10.17
CA THR A 955 -70.12 -23.12 10.87
C THR A 955 -69.11 -23.82 9.96
N GLY A 956 -69.12 -23.53 8.66
CA GLY A 956 -68.18 -24.10 7.70
C GLY A 956 -68.26 -23.38 6.35
N VAL A 957 -67.11 -23.15 5.72
CA VAL A 957 -67.01 -22.57 4.37
C VAL A 957 -66.18 -23.52 3.51
N ALA A 958 -66.71 -23.94 2.37
CA ALA A 958 -66.04 -24.86 1.44
C ALA A 958 -66.27 -24.40 0.00
N GLY A 959 -65.28 -23.67 -0.55
CA GLY A 959 -65.44 -22.94 -1.80
C GLY A 959 -66.66 -22.03 -1.71
N ASN A 960 -67.58 -22.16 -2.66
CA ASN A 960 -68.79 -21.37 -2.71
C ASN A 960 -69.94 -21.93 -1.85
N THR A 961 -69.71 -22.86 -0.93
CA THR A 961 -70.77 -23.42 -0.06
C THR A 961 -70.54 -23.06 1.41
N LEU A 962 -71.52 -22.40 2.00
CA LEU A 962 -71.61 -22.02 3.40
C LEU A 962 -72.46 -23.04 4.16
N THR A 963 -71.97 -23.50 5.30
CA THR A 963 -72.71 -24.38 6.22
C THR A 963 -73.24 -23.54 7.37
N LEU A 964 -74.54 -23.49 7.56
CA LEU A 964 -75.22 -22.70 8.57
C LEU A 964 -75.39 -23.49 9.87
N ALA A 965 -75.29 -22.80 11.01
CA ALA A 965 -75.46 -23.36 12.35
C ALA A 965 -76.86 -23.93 12.59
N THR A 966 -77.85 -23.39 11.88
CA THR A 966 -79.25 -23.81 11.91
C THR A 966 -79.77 -23.94 10.49
N SER A 967 -80.77 -24.80 10.28
CA SER A 967 -81.43 -24.91 8.98
C SER A 967 -82.25 -23.65 8.67
N LEU A 968 -82.26 -23.25 7.41
CA LEU A 968 -83.16 -22.22 6.86
C LEU A 968 -84.61 -22.56 7.20
N THR A 969 -85.40 -21.57 7.59
CA THR A 969 -86.80 -21.76 7.95
C THR A 969 -87.76 -21.59 6.76
N ASP A 970 -87.33 -20.91 5.69
CA ASP A 970 -88.07 -20.71 4.44
C ASP A 970 -87.26 -21.03 3.16
N ASN A 971 -87.93 -21.02 2.01
CA ASN A 971 -87.35 -21.21 0.70
C ASN A 971 -87.00 -19.87 0.03
N PHE A 972 -85.72 -19.68 -0.25
CA PHE A 972 -85.21 -18.49 -0.93
C PHE A 972 -85.06 -18.75 -2.43
N THR A 973 -85.41 -17.80 -3.29
CA THR A 973 -85.34 -17.93 -4.77
C THR A 973 -84.14 -17.18 -5.35
N SER A 974 -83.84 -17.34 -6.66
CA SER A 974 -82.74 -16.58 -7.26
C SER A 974 -83.08 -15.09 -7.26
N GLY A 975 -82.27 -14.27 -6.58
CA GLY A 975 -82.49 -12.83 -6.40
C GLY A 975 -82.71 -12.41 -4.95
N SER A 976 -82.74 -13.34 -4.00
CA SER A 976 -82.64 -13.04 -2.56
C SER A 976 -81.26 -12.45 -2.22
N ALA A 977 -81.22 -11.39 -1.42
CA ALA A 977 -79.97 -10.78 -0.97
C ALA A 977 -79.39 -11.60 0.18
N VAL A 978 -78.11 -11.99 0.05
CA VAL A 978 -77.34 -12.59 1.13
C VAL A 978 -76.29 -11.57 1.51
N THR A 979 -76.46 -10.90 2.65
CA THR A 979 -75.51 -9.89 3.13
C THR A 979 -74.71 -10.41 4.31
N VAL A 980 -73.44 -10.01 4.35
CA VAL A 980 -72.56 -10.14 5.53
C VAL A 980 -72.49 -8.76 6.15
N PHE A 981 -72.44 -8.69 7.48
CA PHE A 981 -72.32 -7.42 8.19
C PHE A 981 -71.02 -6.70 7.80
N ASN A 982 -71.13 -5.40 7.49
CA ASN A 982 -69.95 -4.55 7.30
C ASN A 982 -69.11 -4.51 8.57
N ILE A 983 -69.75 -4.47 9.76
CA ILE A 983 -69.04 -4.31 11.03
C ILE A 983 -69.56 -5.23 12.13
N GLN A 984 -68.68 -5.98 12.75
CA GLN A 984 -68.91 -6.74 13.99
C GLN A 984 -67.96 -6.24 15.09
N ALA A 985 -68.49 -5.72 16.19
CA ALA A 985 -67.70 -5.13 17.28
C ALA A 985 -68.48 -5.07 18.60
N ASN A 986 -67.83 -4.72 19.71
CA ASN A 986 -68.52 -4.41 20.97
C ASN A 986 -69.16 -3.01 20.91
N ALA A 987 -68.37 -1.95 20.74
CA ALA A 987 -68.86 -0.61 20.47
C ALA A 987 -68.44 -0.13 19.08
N LEU A 988 -69.35 0.54 18.38
CA LEU A 988 -69.10 1.19 17.10
C LEU A 988 -69.36 2.68 17.17
N ARG A 989 -68.41 3.44 16.63
CA ARG A 989 -68.50 4.88 16.46
C ARG A 989 -68.32 5.24 15.00
N MET A 990 -69.21 6.07 14.46
CA MET A 990 -69.13 6.58 13.09
C MET A 990 -69.33 8.10 13.06
N TRP A 991 -68.46 8.82 12.38
CA TRP A 991 -68.63 10.25 12.13
C TRP A 991 -68.27 10.57 10.69
N ALA A 992 -69.28 10.92 9.87
CA ALA A 992 -69.13 11.49 8.53
C ALA A 992 -69.30 13.02 8.55
N ASP A 993 -68.70 13.76 7.62
CA ASP A 993 -68.56 15.23 7.71
C ASP A 993 -67.78 15.66 8.97
N ALA A 994 -66.78 14.87 9.35
CA ALA A 994 -65.89 15.21 10.44
C ALA A 994 -64.89 16.32 10.04
N VAL A 995 -64.20 16.88 11.02
CA VAL A 995 -62.97 17.65 10.79
C VAL A 995 -61.84 16.93 11.48
N LEU A 996 -60.79 16.57 10.76
CA LEU A 996 -59.58 15.98 11.29
C LEU A 996 -58.52 17.06 11.53
N ASN A 997 -57.69 16.86 12.55
CA ASN A 997 -56.45 17.63 12.70
C ASN A 997 -55.37 17.02 11.80
N PRO A 998 -54.27 17.74 11.48
CA PRO A 998 -53.15 17.22 10.69
C PRO A 998 -52.48 15.93 11.20
N ALA A 999 -52.84 15.46 12.39
CA ALA A 999 -52.39 14.19 12.98
C ALA A 999 -53.47 13.09 12.91
N GLY A 1000 -54.49 13.23 12.05
CA GLY A 1000 -55.62 12.28 11.92
C GLY A 1000 -56.53 12.17 13.16
N THR A 1001 -56.33 13.03 14.17
CA THR A 1001 -57.17 13.07 15.38
C THR A 1001 -58.39 13.92 15.13
N GLN A 1002 -59.54 13.47 15.64
CA GLN A 1002 -60.78 14.19 15.40
C GLN A 1002 -60.84 15.52 16.16
N ASN A 1003 -61.20 16.59 15.45
CA ASN A 1003 -61.52 17.88 16.04
C ASN A 1003 -63.00 17.98 16.41
N THR A 1004 -63.34 17.54 17.63
CA THR A 1004 -64.72 17.60 18.17
C THR A 1004 -65.33 19.02 18.27
N GLY A 1005 -64.57 20.09 18.02
CA GLY A 1005 -65.00 21.47 18.15
C GLY A 1005 -65.53 22.13 16.86
N SER A 1006 -65.43 21.47 15.72
CA SER A 1006 -65.81 21.98 14.39
C SER A 1006 -66.59 20.90 13.62
N ALA A 1007 -67.60 21.30 12.83
CA ALA A 1007 -68.25 20.43 11.85
C ALA A 1007 -67.65 20.68 10.45
N GLY A 1008 -67.74 19.69 9.56
CA GLY A 1008 -67.23 19.74 8.19
C GLY A 1008 -67.98 20.70 7.27
N ASP A 1009 -67.94 20.45 5.97
CA ASP A 1009 -68.53 21.31 4.94
C ASP A 1009 -70.06 21.17 4.82
N GLY A 1010 -70.63 20.16 5.49
CA GLY A 1010 -72.05 19.88 5.56
C GLY A 1010 -72.56 18.81 4.58
N ASN A 1011 -71.69 18.09 3.86
CA ASN A 1011 -72.11 17.17 2.79
C ASN A 1011 -71.92 15.66 3.10
N GLY A 1012 -71.22 15.28 4.16
CA GLY A 1012 -70.94 13.87 4.49
C GLY A 1012 -72.13 13.06 5.03
N THR A 1013 -72.27 11.80 4.58
CA THR A 1013 -73.36 10.86 4.95
C THR A 1013 -72.84 9.57 5.58
N ILE A 1014 -73.63 8.88 6.42
CA ILE A 1014 -73.37 7.50 6.86
C ILE A 1014 -74.41 6.59 6.20
N GLY A 1015 -73.98 5.73 5.28
CA GLY A 1015 -74.86 4.99 4.38
C GLY A 1015 -75.68 5.91 3.47
N THR A 1016 -76.41 5.34 2.51
CA THR A 1016 -77.28 6.12 1.62
C THR A 1016 -78.70 5.57 1.60
N PRO A 1017 -79.71 6.38 1.21
CA PRO A 1017 -81.08 5.88 1.09
C PRO A 1017 -81.26 5.03 -0.16
N ASP A 1018 -81.83 3.84 0.01
CA ASP A 1018 -82.48 3.11 -1.08
C ASP A 1018 -83.95 3.52 -1.17
N ALA A 1019 -84.22 4.58 -1.95
CA ALA A 1019 -85.54 5.21 -2.05
C ALA A 1019 -86.64 4.31 -2.67
N LEU A 1020 -86.29 3.14 -3.21
CA LEU A 1020 -87.22 2.21 -3.84
C LEU A 1020 -87.52 0.97 -2.99
N SER A 1021 -86.80 0.77 -1.88
CA SER A 1021 -86.95 -0.38 -0.99
C SER A 1021 -87.59 0.01 0.35
N SER A 1022 -88.03 -0.99 1.12
CA SER A 1022 -88.48 -0.78 2.49
C SER A 1022 -87.32 -0.21 3.34
N PRO A 1023 -87.57 0.64 4.35
CA PRO A 1023 -86.54 1.04 5.31
C PRO A 1023 -85.78 -0.15 5.93
N ASP A 1024 -86.48 -1.27 6.13
CA ASP A 1024 -85.92 -2.51 6.67
C ASP A 1024 -85.05 -3.29 5.65
N SER A 1025 -85.12 -2.93 4.37
CA SER A 1025 -84.41 -3.58 3.25
C SER A 1025 -83.49 -2.59 2.49
N ASN A 1026 -83.06 -1.49 3.12
CA ASN A 1026 -82.17 -0.52 2.47
C ASN A 1026 -80.80 -1.12 2.15
N ALA A 1027 -80.55 -1.52 0.90
CA ALA A 1027 -79.33 -2.19 0.50
C ALA A 1027 -78.06 -1.34 0.58
N ASN A 1028 -78.18 -0.02 0.77
CA ASN A 1028 -77.04 0.89 0.90
C ASN A 1028 -76.82 1.38 2.36
N ALA A 1029 -77.48 0.76 3.32
CA ALA A 1029 -77.26 1.03 4.74
C ALA A 1029 -76.03 0.25 5.25
N ILE A 1030 -75.29 0.80 6.21
CA ILE A 1030 -74.19 0.07 6.84
C ILE A 1030 -74.78 -1.04 7.73
N ASP A 1031 -74.51 -2.30 7.41
CA ASP A 1031 -74.94 -3.47 8.16
C ASP A 1031 -73.98 -3.71 9.36
N THR A 1032 -74.52 -3.80 10.58
CA THR A 1032 -73.73 -3.86 11.83
C THR A 1032 -74.24 -4.91 12.83
N VAL A 1033 -73.33 -5.44 13.66
CA VAL A 1033 -73.61 -6.26 14.85
C VAL A 1033 -72.81 -5.70 16.00
N VAL A 1034 -73.44 -4.88 16.85
CA VAL A 1034 -72.76 -4.10 17.89
C VAL A 1034 -73.61 -3.93 19.14
N SER A 1035 -72.98 -3.92 20.31
CA SER A 1035 -73.69 -3.71 21.58
C SER A 1035 -74.00 -2.23 21.85
N SER A 1036 -73.13 -1.31 21.40
CA SER A 1036 -73.30 0.14 21.56
C SER A 1036 -72.95 0.87 20.26
N LEU A 1037 -73.80 1.80 19.83
CA LEU A 1037 -73.57 2.61 18.64
C LEU A 1037 -73.69 4.11 18.94
N ALA A 1038 -72.72 4.89 18.45
CA ALA A 1038 -72.82 6.34 18.33
C ALA A 1038 -72.49 6.77 16.89
N ALA A 1039 -73.36 7.59 16.29
CA ALA A 1039 -73.19 8.05 14.91
C ALA A 1039 -73.47 9.55 14.76
N GLN A 1040 -72.70 10.25 13.92
CA GLN A 1040 -72.91 11.65 13.57
C GLN A 1040 -72.67 11.87 12.07
N SER A 1041 -73.55 12.63 11.42
CA SER A 1041 -73.44 13.00 10.00
C SER A 1041 -74.24 14.29 9.72
N ALA A 1042 -73.80 15.08 8.75
CA ALA A 1042 -74.54 16.24 8.24
C ALA A 1042 -75.62 15.89 7.21
N GLY A 1043 -75.37 14.90 6.34
CA GLY A 1043 -76.26 14.54 5.22
C GLY A 1043 -77.26 13.41 5.50
N GLY A 1044 -77.07 12.61 6.56
CA GLY A 1044 -78.00 11.55 6.98
C GLY A 1044 -77.31 10.27 7.48
N ILE A 1045 -78.06 9.46 8.23
CA ILE A 1045 -77.57 8.21 8.84
C ILE A 1045 -78.51 7.05 8.47
N TYR A 1046 -77.97 6.04 7.78
CA TYR A 1046 -78.63 4.81 7.35
C TYR A 1046 -77.81 3.61 7.80
N ILE A 1047 -78.26 2.96 8.86
CA ILE A 1047 -77.60 1.83 9.50
C ILE A 1047 -78.63 0.74 9.72
N ARG A 1048 -78.27 -0.50 9.43
CA ARG A 1048 -79.06 -1.68 9.75
C ARG A 1048 -78.31 -2.48 10.80
N GLU A 1049 -79.00 -2.85 11.87
CA GLU A 1049 -78.43 -3.58 13.00
C GLU A 1049 -79.16 -4.91 13.16
N ALA A 1050 -78.41 -5.98 13.43
CA ALA A 1050 -78.92 -7.36 13.37
C ALA A 1050 -79.61 -7.85 14.65
N ASP A 1051 -79.27 -7.27 15.81
CA ASP A 1051 -79.72 -7.67 17.12
C ASP A 1051 -80.41 -6.54 17.92
N GLY A 1052 -80.05 -6.33 19.18
CA GLY A 1052 -80.65 -5.33 20.05
C GLY A 1052 -79.68 -4.19 20.31
N LEU A 1053 -79.79 -3.13 19.52
CA LEU A 1053 -78.93 -1.95 19.64
C LEU A 1053 -79.21 -1.04 20.85
N VAL A 1054 -78.15 -0.70 21.60
CA VAL A 1054 -78.14 0.47 22.48
C VAL A 1054 -77.51 1.65 21.74
N ILE A 1055 -78.32 2.67 21.47
CA ILE A 1055 -77.83 3.97 20.98
C ILE A 1055 -77.48 4.82 22.20
N ASP A 1056 -76.20 5.00 22.46
CA ASP A 1056 -75.69 5.73 23.63
C ASP A 1056 -74.27 6.25 23.37
N GLN A 1057 -73.74 7.02 24.32
CA GLN A 1057 -72.38 7.48 24.30
C GLN A 1057 -71.39 6.31 24.28
N THR A 1058 -70.60 6.20 23.20
CA THR A 1058 -69.45 5.28 23.23
C THR A 1058 -68.43 5.79 24.23
N GLY A 1059 -67.75 4.88 24.93
CA GLY A 1059 -66.57 5.22 25.73
C GLY A 1059 -65.46 5.80 24.86
N ASN A 1060 -64.38 6.25 25.49
CA ASN A 1060 -63.20 6.66 24.72
C ASN A 1060 -62.66 5.44 23.99
N ILE A 1061 -62.54 5.51 22.66
CA ILE A 1061 -61.96 4.44 21.85
C ILE A 1061 -60.50 4.79 21.63
N THR A 1062 -59.63 3.87 22.02
CA THR A 1062 -58.19 4.08 22.03
C THR A 1062 -57.50 3.05 21.13
N VAL A 1063 -56.73 3.53 20.17
CA VAL A 1063 -55.82 2.69 19.36
C VAL A 1063 -54.38 3.14 19.59
N GLN A 1064 -53.45 2.20 19.44
CA GLN A 1064 -52.03 2.54 19.38
C GLN A 1064 -51.69 2.84 17.93
N GLN A 1065 -51.36 4.09 17.63
CA GLN A 1065 -50.80 4.50 16.34
C GLN A 1065 -49.31 4.76 16.55
N VAL A 1066 -48.49 4.33 15.59
CA VAL A 1066 -47.08 4.72 15.55
C VAL A 1066 -46.91 5.66 14.36
N VAL A 1067 -46.56 6.91 14.64
CA VAL A 1067 -46.32 7.94 13.62
C VAL A 1067 -44.83 8.24 13.60
N SER A 1068 -44.15 7.92 12.49
CA SER A 1068 -42.75 8.24 12.17
C SER A 1068 -41.78 8.28 13.37
N GLY A 1069 -41.24 7.10 13.72
CA GLY A 1069 -40.12 6.95 14.65
C GLY A 1069 -40.51 6.76 16.12
N THR A 1070 -40.40 5.51 16.61
CA THR A 1070 -40.38 5.04 18.03
C THR A 1070 -41.53 5.44 18.98
N VAL A 1071 -42.35 6.45 18.67
CA VAL A 1071 -43.39 6.96 19.56
C VAL A 1071 -44.70 6.24 19.27
N VAL A 1072 -45.11 5.38 20.20
CA VAL A 1072 -46.48 4.86 20.27
C VAL A 1072 -47.36 5.97 20.81
N ASP A 1073 -48.03 6.67 19.91
CA ASP A 1073 -49.07 7.62 20.27
C ASP A 1073 -50.38 6.88 20.49
N VAL A 1074 -50.91 7.08 21.69
CA VAL A 1074 -52.21 6.54 22.08
C VAL A 1074 -53.26 7.50 21.53
N ILE A 1075 -53.75 7.25 20.32
CA ILE A 1075 -54.86 8.02 19.79
C ILE A 1075 -56.11 7.61 20.54
N THR A 1076 -56.69 8.60 21.20
CA THR A 1076 -57.96 8.48 21.89
C THR A 1076 -58.94 9.42 21.23
N ASP A 1077 -59.91 8.84 20.53
CA ASP A 1077 -61.07 9.61 20.11
C ASP A 1077 -62.04 9.71 21.27
N ASN A 1078 -62.41 10.95 21.57
CA ASN A 1078 -63.34 11.23 22.65
C ASN A 1078 -64.71 10.62 22.34
N THR A 1079 -65.38 10.22 23.41
CA THR A 1079 -66.77 9.75 23.40
C THR A 1079 -67.67 10.61 22.51
N LEU A 1080 -68.44 9.97 21.63
CA LEU A 1080 -69.53 10.64 20.91
C LEU A 1080 -70.84 10.24 21.59
N SER A 1081 -71.66 11.21 21.99
CA SER A 1081 -73.04 10.96 22.45
C SER A 1081 -74.00 11.17 21.29
N ASP A 1082 -75.06 10.36 21.20
CA ASP A 1082 -76.13 10.56 20.21
C ASP A 1082 -76.68 12.00 20.28
N LEU A 1083 -76.72 12.69 19.13
CA LEU A 1083 -77.36 13.98 19.00
C LEU A 1083 -77.95 14.21 17.59
N THR A 1084 -79.26 14.45 17.56
CA THR A 1084 -80.12 15.03 16.52
C THR A 1084 -79.55 15.12 15.09
N THR A 1085 -80.14 14.34 14.18
CA THR A 1085 -80.17 14.67 12.76
C THR A 1085 -80.80 16.06 12.59
N THR A 1086 -80.00 17.09 12.30
CA THR A 1086 -80.56 18.40 11.98
C THR A 1086 -81.06 18.39 10.54
N ALA A 1087 -82.38 18.20 10.42
CA ALA A 1087 -83.31 18.52 9.33
C ALA A 1087 -82.79 18.52 7.89
#